data_AF-A0A3Q1HKF8-F1
#
_entry.id   AF-A0A3Q1HKF8-F1
#
_cell.length_a   1.000
_cell.length_b   1.000
_cell.length_c   1.000
_cell.angle_alpha   90.00
_cell.angle_beta   90.00
_cell.angle_gamma   90.00
#
_symmetry.space_group_name_H-M   'P 1'
#
loop_
_entity.id
_entity.type
_entity.pdbx_description
1 polymer ?
#
loop_
_entity_poly.entity_id
_entity_poly.type
_entity_poly.pdbx_seq_one_letter_code
_entity_poly.pdbx_strand_id
1 'polypeptide(L)'
;TKGDSYSRWFKQWKKYVGFDSWDMYNVGERSLYPGPIDNSGLFSDQDTQALKDHLIDELDYVLVPTEAWNKLVSWYGCLEGQRPIVRKVVEHGMFVKHCKVEVYLLELNLCENDNMDNVVTRHFSKADTIDTIEKEMRKLFNIPSEKETRLWNKYMSNTYEQLNKPDSTVQDAGLFQGQVLVIECKNEDGTWPRQASHPKSSTTPSRNFTTSPKLASNSSASISSTVTNGDSGCSPGYTLNNSSSSGNSYNSYSSSYNYRESQSQPGLCGLSNLGNTCFMNSALQCLSNASPLTEYFLNDQYEAEINRENPLGMRGEIAEAYADLVKQMWLSRSSYVAPRTFKTQVGRFAPQFSGYQQQDSQELLAFLLDGLHEDLNRVKKKPYLALRDAEGRPDEIVAKEAWTNHRLRNDSIIVDIFHGLFKSTLVCPECSKVSVTFDPFCYLTLPLPMKKDRTMEVFLVRSDPQSRPTQYRVVVPKLGTVTDLCSALSKLSGIPQENMVVADVYNHRFHKIYRRDDNLNQIMEKDDIFVYEVQEEDSERMNLPVYFRERHSKHGGSSTSTMLFGQPLLITVPRHNLIADVLYDKILERIGRYVKHTQSPNGESRASASASATFAICSGEEEAMDHQVSPEPENGQSEEEEEETSDLENGSKEDAKLSSLPAKLFDFSIVNSYGTANISPLPCDGNVLKLNPHSTVAIDWDAESKKLCYDEQEAEAYEKHDSMLQPQKKKATVALRECIELFTTMETLGEHDPWYCPTCKKHQQATKKFDLWSLPRILVVHLKRFSYNRCWRDKLDTVVDFPIRDLNMSEFVCDPKAGPYIYDLIAVSNHYGGMGGGHYTAYGKNKVDGKWYYFDDSSVSSASEDQIVTKAAYVLFYQRRDEEVPSKPQPSASLGGAPEAADDHMDTN
;
A
#
# COMPACT_ATOMS: atom_id res chain seq x y z
N THR A 1 -1.85 23.20 19.05
CA THR A 1 -2.82 23.40 17.94
C THR A 1 -2.07 23.88 16.71
N LYS A 2 -2.71 23.82 15.54
CA LYS A 2 -2.28 24.45 14.28
C LYS A 2 -3.47 25.14 13.63
N GLY A 3 -3.24 26.08 12.73
CA GLY A 3 -4.27 26.66 11.86
C GLY A 3 -4.06 26.23 10.41
N ASP A 4 -5.14 25.88 9.71
CA ASP A 4 -5.07 25.61 8.27
C ASP A 4 -5.10 26.93 7.49
N SER A 5 -4.13 27.10 6.58
CA SER A 5 -4.18 28.10 5.52
C SER A 5 -4.42 27.41 4.19
N TYR A 6 -5.35 27.92 3.37
CA TYR A 6 -5.58 27.42 2.01
C TYR A 6 -4.28 27.47 1.20
N SER A 7 -3.90 26.33 0.64
CA SER A 7 -2.55 26.12 0.07
C SER A 7 -2.27 27.07 -1.10
N ARG A 8 -3.30 27.50 -1.84
CA ARG A 8 -3.17 28.51 -2.89
C ARG A 8 -2.72 29.87 -2.33
N TRP A 9 -3.35 30.35 -1.26
CA TRP A 9 -2.95 31.60 -0.58
C TRP A 9 -1.54 31.47 0.00
N PHE A 10 -1.25 30.35 0.68
CA PHE A 10 0.07 30.12 1.28
C PHE A 10 1.20 30.02 0.24
N LYS A 11 0.96 29.36 -0.91
CA LYS A 11 1.89 29.32 -2.06
C LYS A 11 2.13 30.70 -2.67
N GLN A 12 1.10 31.56 -2.74
CA GLN A 12 1.24 32.94 -3.19
C GLN A 12 2.01 33.81 -2.17
N TRP A 13 1.74 33.65 -0.87
CA TRP A 13 2.50 34.31 0.20
C TRP A 13 3.99 33.92 0.17
N LYS A 14 4.32 32.63 0.01
CA LYS A 14 5.71 32.15 -0.12
C LYS A 14 6.47 32.82 -1.27
N LYS A 15 5.82 32.99 -2.43
CA LYS A 15 6.37 33.71 -3.59
C LYS A 15 6.58 35.20 -3.27
N TYR A 16 5.57 35.86 -2.71
CA TYR A 16 5.64 37.29 -2.37
C TYR A 16 6.77 37.61 -1.37
N VAL A 17 7.05 36.74 -0.40
CA VAL A 17 8.13 36.93 0.60
C VAL A 17 9.48 36.28 0.22
N GLY A 18 9.57 35.58 -0.91
CA GLY A 18 10.81 34.91 -1.35
C GLY A 18 11.25 33.74 -0.46
N PHE A 19 10.30 32.97 0.10
CA PHE A 19 10.60 31.88 1.03
C PHE A 19 11.32 30.70 0.35
N ASP A 20 10.95 30.37 -0.88
CA ASP A 20 11.54 29.28 -1.65
C ASP A 20 12.72 29.83 -2.50
N SER A 21 13.94 29.37 -2.24
CA SER A 21 15.19 29.97 -2.73
C SER A 21 15.42 29.93 -4.25
N TRP A 22 14.52 29.32 -5.02
CA TRP A 22 14.56 29.22 -6.48
C TRP A 22 13.58 30.18 -7.18
N ASP A 23 12.73 30.89 -6.43
CA ASP A 23 11.65 31.75 -6.97
C ASP A 23 11.77 33.22 -6.50
N MET A 24 12.99 33.75 -6.55
CA MET A 24 13.34 35.08 -6.00
C MET A 24 13.02 36.27 -6.92
N TYR A 25 12.46 36.06 -8.11
CA TYR A 25 12.44 37.10 -9.16
C TYR A 25 11.42 38.22 -8.92
N ASN A 26 10.33 37.94 -8.21
CA ASN A 26 9.18 38.84 -8.06
C ASN A 26 8.89 39.19 -6.57
N VAL A 27 9.88 39.06 -5.70
CA VAL A 27 9.74 39.25 -4.25
C VAL A 27 9.36 40.70 -3.93
N GLY A 28 8.27 40.89 -3.19
CA GLY A 28 7.73 42.21 -2.87
C GLY A 28 6.95 42.90 -3.98
N GLU A 29 6.70 42.26 -5.13
CA GLU A 29 5.86 42.88 -6.16
C GLU A 29 4.40 43.09 -5.70
N ARG A 30 3.86 44.28 -6.02
CA ARG A 30 2.48 44.66 -5.68
C ARG A 30 1.40 43.81 -6.39
N SER A 31 1.77 43.18 -7.51
CA SER A 31 1.00 42.21 -8.29
C SER A 31 0.79 40.87 -7.55
N LEU A 32 1.74 40.48 -6.70
CA LEU A 32 1.76 39.19 -6.01
C LEU A 32 1.31 39.26 -4.54
N TYR A 33 1.08 40.47 -4.02
CA TYR A 33 0.58 40.67 -2.66
C TYR A 33 -0.65 39.76 -2.39
N PRO A 34 -0.58 38.84 -1.41
CA PRO A 34 -1.54 37.74 -1.32
C PRO A 34 -2.93 38.14 -0.81
N GLY A 35 -3.11 39.40 -0.37
CA GLY A 35 -4.36 39.86 0.22
C GLY A 35 -4.65 39.23 1.59
N PRO A 36 -5.86 39.45 2.16
CA PRO A 36 -6.29 38.75 3.36
C PRO A 36 -6.33 37.24 3.14
N ILE A 37 -6.12 36.47 4.21
CA ILE A 37 -6.19 35.01 4.15
C ILE A 37 -7.61 34.60 3.75
N ASP A 38 -7.74 33.90 2.63
CA ASP A 38 -8.99 33.32 2.16
C ASP A 38 -8.92 31.78 2.21
N ASN A 39 -9.77 31.20 3.06
CA ASN A 39 -9.97 29.76 3.20
C ASN A 39 -11.20 29.24 2.43
N SER A 40 -11.87 30.07 1.61
CA SER A 40 -13.08 29.71 0.84
C SER A 40 -12.95 28.39 0.07
N GLY A 41 -11.79 28.16 -0.54
CA GLY A 41 -11.48 26.96 -1.33
C GLY A 41 -11.55 25.65 -0.53
N LEU A 42 -11.41 25.70 0.80
CA LEU A 42 -11.47 24.52 1.69
C LEU A 42 -12.91 24.12 2.08
N PHE A 43 -13.87 25.04 1.97
CA PHE A 43 -15.23 24.82 2.44
C PHE A 43 -16.13 24.18 1.36
N SER A 44 -16.97 23.24 1.76
CA SER A 44 -18.03 22.62 0.96
C SER A 44 -19.31 23.45 0.99
N ASP A 45 -19.59 24.09 2.13
CA ASP A 45 -20.61 25.11 2.31
C ASP A 45 -19.99 26.35 2.98
N GLN A 46 -20.29 27.51 2.42
CA GLN A 46 -19.70 28.80 2.77
C GLN A 46 -20.39 29.46 3.97
N ASP A 47 -21.65 29.11 4.25
CA ASP A 47 -22.43 29.63 5.38
C ASP A 47 -22.14 28.85 6.68
N THR A 48 -22.09 27.51 6.62
CA THR A 48 -21.71 26.68 7.80
C THR A 48 -20.20 26.55 8.01
N GLN A 49 -19.38 26.89 7.00
CA GLN A 49 -17.92 26.66 6.99
C GLN A 49 -17.56 25.17 7.18
N ALA A 50 -18.44 24.26 6.72
CA ALA A 50 -18.15 22.84 6.61
C ALA A 50 -17.01 22.62 5.59
N LEU A 51 -16.12 21.66 5.87
CA LEU A 51 -14.99 21.35 4.98
C LEU A 51 -15.40 20.46 3.82
N LYS A 52 -14.64 20.50 2.73
CA LYS A 52 -14.68 19.47 1.68
C LYS A 52 -14.10 18.15 2.17
N ASP A 53 -14.62 17.05 1.67
CA ASP A 53 -14.03 15.73 1.87
C ASP A 53 -12.72 15.57 1.09
N HIS A 54 -11.89 14.62 1.55
CA HIS A 54 -10.65 14.18 0.89
C HIS A 54 -9.57 15.25 0.62
N LEU A 55 -9.57 16.37 1.35
CA LEU A 55 -8.51 17.40 1.31
C LEU A 55 -7.13 16.81 1.63
N ILE A 56 -6.13 17.15 0.81
CA ILE A 56 -4.76 16.63 0.90
C ILE A 56 -3.81 17.71 1.45
N ASP A 57 -2.96 17.35 2.42
CA ASP A 57 -1.95 18.23 3.00
C ASP A 57 -0.90 18.64 1.95
N GLU A 58 -0.37 19.86 2.07
CA GLU A 58 0.42 20.59 1.07
C GLU A 58 -0.23 20.84 -0.30
N LEU A 59 -1.17 19.99 -0.76
CA LEU A 59 -1.92 20.20 -2.00
C LEU A 59 -2.99 21.28 -1.83
N ASP A 60 -3.93 21.07 -0.91
CA ASP A 60 -5.15 21.87 -0.73
C ASP A 60 -5.06 22.84 0.44
N TYR A 61 -4.51 22.41 1.59
CA TYR A 61 -4.22 23.25 2.76
C TYR A 61 -2.75 23.10 3.19
N VAL A 62 -2.30 23.98 4.09
CA VAL A 62 -0.98 23.91 4.74
C VAL A 62 -1.13 24.14 6.24
N LEU A 63 -0.47 23.29 7.03
CA LEU A 63 -0.57 23.22 8.49
C LEU A 63 0.39 24.17 9.23
N VAL A 64 -0.06 25.39 9.51
CA VAL A 64 0.72 26.47 10.14
C VAL A 64 0.62 26.43 11.69
N PRO A 65 1.72 26.57 12.45
CA PRO A 65 1.66 26.71 13.92
C PRO A 65 0.83 27.92 14.37
N THR A 66 0.09 27.81 15.48
CA THR A 66 -0.83 28.87 15.96
C THR A 66 -0.17 30.24 16.10
N GLU A 67 1.09 30.30 16.57
CA GLU A 67 1.83 31.56 16.68
C GLU A 67 2.14 32.22 15.32
N ALA A 68 2.41 31.41 14.30
CA ALA A 68 2.65 31.88 12.94
C ALA A 68 1.33 32.26 12.26
N TRP A 69 0.25 31.49 12.48
CA TRP A 69 -1.09 31.84 12.02
C TRP A 69 -1.53 33.21 12.58
N ASN A 70 -1.40 33.42 13.88
CA ASN A 70 -1.76 34.70 14.52
C ASN A 70 -0.94 35.88 13.96
N LYS A 71 0.33 35.68 13.60
CA LYS A 71 1.15 36.69 12.92
C LYS A 71 0.67 36.95 11.50
N LEU A 72 0.38 35.91 10.70
CA LEU A 72 -0.14 36.07 9.33
C LEU A 72 -1.47 36.83 9.33
N VAL A 73 -2.42 36.48 10.21
CA VAL A 73 -3.68 37.22 10.38
C VAL A 73 -3.42 38.67 10.81
N SER A 74 -2.46 38.91 11.70
CA SER A 74 -2.08 40.27 12.13
C SER A 74 -1.37 41.11 11.06
N TRP A 75 -0.83 40.50 9.99
CA TRP A 75 -0.07 41.18 8.93
C TRP A 75 -0.88 41.38 7.65
N TYR A 76 -1.78 40.45 7.33
CA TYR A 76 -2.54 40.42 6.07
C TYR A 76 -4.05 40.49 6.26
N GLY A 77 -4.55 40.18 7.46
CA GLY A 77 -5.99 40.01 7.73
C GLY A 77 -6.49 38.61 7.34
N CYS A 78 -7.78 38.40 7.57
CA CYS A 78 -8.56 37.22 7.17
C CYS A 78 -9.82 37.71 6.47
N LEU A 79 -10.34 36.95 5.50
CA LEU A 79 -11.57 37.34 4.79
C LEU A 79 -12.75 37.49 5.77
N GLU A 80 -13.59 38.50 5.54
CA GLU A 80 -14.67 38.86 6.46
C GLU A 80 -15.67 37.70 6.65
N GLY A 81 -16.03 37.40 7.89
CA GLY A 81 -16.87 36.27 8.27
C GLY A 81 -16.17 34.92 8.45
N GLN A 82 -14.96 34.71 7.91
CA GLN A 82 -14.24 33.43 8.04
C GLN A 82 -13.63 33.25 9.44
N ARG A 83 -13.68 32.01 9.97
CA ARG A 83 -13.08 31.66 11.28
C ARG A 83 -11.77 30.88 11.10
N PRO A 84 -10.80 31.01 12.04
CA PRO A 84 -9.60 30.17 12.05
C PRO A 84 -9.95 28.68 12.14
N ILE A 85 -9.46 27.89 11.18
CA ILE A 85 -9.63 26.43 11.16
C ILE A 85 -8.60 25.81 12.12
N VAL A 86 -8.96 25.69 13.40
CA VAL A 86 -8.04 25.25 14.46
C VAL A 86 -7.99 23.73 14.57
N ARG A 87 -6.82 23.14 14.32
CA ARG A 87 -6.57 21.70 14.44
C ARG A 87 -5.92 21.33 15.77
N LYS A 88 -6.42 20.25 16.37
CA LYS A 88 -5.73 19.55 17.47
C LYS A 88 -4.63 18.64 16.91
N VAL A 89 -3.59 18.45 17.70
CA VAL A 89 -2.57 17.42 17.47
C VAL A 89 -2.97 16.26 18.37
N VAL A 90 -3.09 15.07 17.80
CA VAL A 90 -3.51 13.85 18.49
C VAL A 90 -2.33 12.87 18.49
N GLU A 91 -2.09 12.22 19.63
CA GLU A 91 -1.07 11.19 19.75
C GLU A 91 -1.62 9.86 19.22
N HIS A 92 -0.89 9.23 18.31
CA HIS A 92 -1.30 8.00 17.63
C HIS A 92 -0.26 6.89 17.84
N GLY A 93 -0.71 5.72 18.31
CA GLY A 93 0.12 4.55 18.61
C GLY A 93 0.29 4.28 20.11
N MET A 94 0.17 3.01 20.51
CA MET A 94 0.21 2.58 21.92
C MET A 94 1.62 2.45 22.50
N PHE A 95 2.62 2.10 21.67
CA PHE A 95 3.99 1.84 22.10
C PHE A 95 5.00 2.89 21.60
N VAL A 96 4.71 3.54 20.47
CA VAL A 96 5.42 4.74 19.99
C VAL A 96 4.37 5.77 19.64
N LYS A 97 4.39 6.92 20.33
CA LYS A 97 3.42 8.01 20.13
C LYS A 97 3.87 8.89 18.97
N HIS A 98 3.15 8.82 17.85
CA HIS A 98 3.32 9.72 16.72
C HIS A 98 2.28 10.84 16.76
N CYS A 99 2.74 12.09 16.86
CA CYS A 99 1.88 13.27 16.82
C CYS A 99 1.34 13.51 15.40
N LYS A 100 0.08 13.18 15.16
CA LYS A 100 -0.62 13.45 13.88
C LYS A 100 -1.61 14.61 14.06
N VAL A 101 -1.80 15.42 13.02
CA VAL A 101 -2.81 16.49 13.03
C VAL A 101 -4.15 15.93 12.56
N GLU A 102 -5.23 16.27 13.25
CA GLU A 102 -6.58 15.81 12.92
C GLU A 102 -7.26 16.76 11.93
N VAL A 103 -7.44 16.29 10.70
CA VAL A 103 -7.95 17.06 9.53
C VAL A 103 -9.47 16.88 9.36
N TYR A 104 -10.01 15.77 9.86
CA TYR A 104 -11.43 15.49 9.90
C TYR A 104 -11.82 15.15 11.34
N LEU A 105 -12.71 15.96 11.90
CA LEU A 105 -13.37 15.65 13.16
C LEU A 105 -14.34 14.48 12.91
N LEU A 106 -14.51 13.65 13.93
CA LEU A 106 -15.44 12.53 13.87
C LEU A 106 -16.87 13.06 13.87
N GLU A 107 -17.61 12.72 12.82
CA GLU A 107 -19.05 12.95 12.77
C GLU A 107 -19.78 11.90 13.62
N LEU A 108 -20.62 12.36 14.55
CA LEU A 108 -21.45 11.54 15.42
C LEU A 108 -22.90 12.02 15.34
N ASN A 109 -23.82 11.06 15.27
CA ASN A 109 -25.25 11.29 15.09
C ASN A 109 -25.94 11.20 16.46
N LEU A 110 -26.34 12.35 17.00
CA LEU A 110 -26.82 12.47 18.38
C LEU A 110 -28.36 12.45 18.42
N CYS A 111 -28.99 11.64 19.26
CA CYS A 111 -30.43 11.75 19.52
C CYS A 111 -30.77 11.52 21.01
N GLU A 112 -31.98 11.95 21.40
CA GLU A 112 -32.55 11.65 22.70
C GLU A 112 -33.30 10.31 22.64
N ASN A 113 -33.27 9.55 23.74
CA ASN A 113 -33.97 8.27 23.84
C ASN A 113 -35.47 8.36 23.50
N ASP A 114 -36.10 9.46 23.92
CA ASP A 114 -37.55 9.64 23.87
C ASP A 114 -38.02 10.17 22.50
N ASN A 115 -37.09 10.56 21.62
CA ASN A 115 -37.33 10.95 20.24
C ASN A 115 -36.15 10.52 19.35
N MET A 116 -36.10 9.22 19.05
CA MET A 116 -35.00 8.60 18.29
C MET A 116 -34.91 9.04 16.82
N ASP A 117 -35.98 9.62 16.27
CA ASP A 117 -36.05 10.10 14.89
C ASP A 117 -35.43 11.51 14.74
N ASN A 118 -35.33 12.26 15.84
CA ASN A 118 -34.67 13.57 15.89
C ASN A 118 -33.14 13.44 16.00
N VAL A 119 -32.51 13.01 14.91
CA VAL A 119 -31.05 12.85 14.80
C VAL A 119 -30.37 14.18 14.47
N VAL A 120 -29.49 14.64 15.35
CA VAL A 120 -28.71 15.88 15.24
C VAL A 120 -27.23 15.53 15.07
N THR A 121 -26.71 15.73 13.86
CA THR A 121 -25.31 15.45 13.52
C THR A 121 -24.34 16.49 14.12
N ARG A 122 -23.24 16.03 14.74
CA ARG A 122 -22.21 16.89 15.36
C ARG A 122 -20.80 16.34 15.15
N HIS A 123 -19.81 17.21 15.29
CA HIS A 123 -18.41 16.94 15.02
C HIS A 123 -17.56 17.02 16.29
N PHE A 124 -16.76 15.98 16.57
CA PHE A 124 -15.91 15.87 17.77
C PHE A 124 -14.49 15.42 17.41
N SER A 125 -13.48 15.86 18.16
CA SER A 125 -12.10 15.40 18.01
C SER A 125 -11.94 14.00 18.60
N LYS A 126 -11.04 13.18 18.03
CA LYS A 126 -10.62 11.91 18.65
C LYS A 126 -10.03 12.06 20.05
N ALA A 127 -9.54 13.26 20.39
CA ALA A 127 -9.03 13.62 21.71
C ALA A 127 -10.05 14.35 22.61
N ASP A 128 -11.30 14.54 22.17
CA ASP A 128 -12.38 14.98 23.07
C ASP A 128 -12.84 13.81 23.96
N THR A 129 -13.39 14.12 25.13
CA THR A 129 -13.85 13.12 26.09
C THR A 129 -15.33 12.77 25.91
N ILE A 130 -15.74 11.61 26.41
CA ILE A 130 -17.16 11.23 26.50
C ILE A 130 -17.97 12.25 27.32
N ASP A 131 -17.39 12.80 28.40
CA ASP A 131 -17.95 13.94 29.15
C ASP A 131 -18.17 15.20 28.29
N THR A 132 -17.30 15.46 27.31
CA THR A 132 -17.47 16.58 26.36
C THR A 132 -18.67 16.34 25.45
N ILE A 133 -18.87 15.11 24.97
CA ILE A 133 -20.05 14.73 24.18
C ILE A 133 -21.33 14.85 25.01
N GLU A 134 -21.35 14.33 26.24
CA GLU A 134 -22.52 14.42 27.12
C GLU A 134 -22.91 15.89 27.38
N LYS A 135 -21.93 16.77 27.61
CA LYS A 135 -22.15 18.21 27.82
C LYS A 135 -22.70 18.91 26.59
N GLU A 136 -22.30 18.54 25.38
CA GLU A 136 -22.92 19.07 24.15
C GLU A 136 -24.33 18.51 23.93
N MET A 137 -24.57 17.21 24.15
CA MET A 137 -25.92 16.63 24.07
C MET A 137 -26.89 17.29 25.06
N ARG A 138 -26.46 17.53 26.31
CA ARG A 138 -27.27 18.24 27.30
C ARG A 138 -27.67 19.65 26.84
N LYS A 139 -26.78 20.39 26.18
CA LYS A 139 -27.10 21.70 25.59
C LYS A 139 -28.07 21.58 24.42
N LEU A 140 -27.85 20.61 23.53
CA LEU A 140 -28.63 20.43 22.30
C LEU A 140 -30.08 20.00 22.57
N PHE A 141 -30.29 19.15 23.58
CA PHE A 141 -31.61 18.66 23.98
C PHE A 141 -32.20 19.40 25.20
N ASN A 142 -31.58 20.52 25.63
CA ASN A 142 -32.00 21.35 26.79
C ASN A 142 -32.16 20.58 28.12
N ILE A 143 -31.32 19.57 28.36
CA ILE A 143 -31.37 18.72 29.56
C ILE A 143 -30.69 19.44 30.74
N PRO A 144 -31.38 19.67 31.87
CA PRO A 144 -30.81 20.33 33.05
C PRO A 144 -29.58 19.62 33.62
N SER A 145 -28.65 20.39 34.21
CA SER A 145 -27.46 19.88 34.89
C SER A 145 -27.77 18.89 36.02
N GLU A 146 -28.88 19.11 36.73
CA GLU A 146 -29.34 18.33 37.87
C GLU A 146 -30.05 17.02 37.49
N LYS A 147 -30.32 16.75 36.20
CA LYS A 147 -30.79 15.43 35.76
C LYS A 147 -29.62 14.46 35.54
N GLU A 148 -29.69 13.31 36.20
CA GLU A 148 -28.87 12.14 35.83
C GLU A 148 -29.20 11.69 34.39
N THR A 149 -28.16 11.44 33.59
CA THR A 149 -28.29 10.89 32.23
C THR A 149 -27.39 9.68 32.05
N ARG A 150 -27.61 8.92 30.97
CA ARG A 150 -26.70 7.88 30.47
C ARG A 150 -26.47 8.07 28.99
N LEU A 151 -25.22 7.94 28.56
CA LEU A 151 -24.88 7.92 27.15
C LEU A 151 -24.75 6.49 26.64
N TRP A 152 -25.45 6.20 25.55
CA TRP A 152 -25.46 4.90 24.88
C TRP A 152 -24.93 5.01 23.46
N ASN A 153 -24.03 4.12 23.10
CA ASN A 153 -23.58 3.88 21.74
C ASN A 153 -24.54 2.87 21.08
N LYS A 154 -25.19 3.26 19.96
CA LYS A 154 -26.17 2.44 19.23
C LYS A 154 -25.58 1.93 17.91
N TYR A 155 -25.46 0.61 17.79
CA TYR A 155 -25.06 -0.06 16.55
C TYR A 155 -26.28 -0.37 15.66
N MET A 156 -26.03 -0.76 14.41
CA MET A 156 -27.08 -0.97 13.37
C MET A 156 -28.05 -2.15 13.64
N SER A 157 -27.96 -2.82 14.79
CA SER A 157 -28.70 -4.05 15.12
C SER A 157 -29.48 -3.96 16.45
N ASN A 158 -29.96 -2.76 16.83
CA ASN A 158 -30.64 -2.50 18.11
C ASN A 158 -29.83 -2.89 19.37
N THR A 159 -28.51 -3.02 19.22
CA THR A 159 -27.58 -3.28 20.31
C THR A 159 -27.04 -1.95 20.85
N TYR A 160 -27.06 -1.81 22.18
CA TYR A 160 -26.69 -0.59 22.90
C TYR A 160 -25.55 -0.89 23.87
N GLU A 161 -24.45 -0.14 23.75
CA GLU A 161 -23.31 -0.20 24.66
C GLU A 161 -23.29 1.07 25.54
N GLN A 162 -23.14 0.93 26.86
CA GLN A 162 -23.13 2.09 27.76
C GLN A 162 -21.72 2.70 27.83
N LEU A 163 -21.58 3.97 27.44
CA LEU A 163 -20.34 4.72 27.53
C LEU A 163 -20.11 5.18 28.99
N ASN A 164 -19.64 4.26 29.82
CA ASN A 164 -19.58 4.40 31.28
C ASN A 164 -18.28 5.03 31.84
N LYS A 165 -17.41 5.55 30.97
CA LYS A 165 -16.15 6.22 31.33
C LYS A 165 -16.15 7.67 30.81
N PRO A 166 -16.55 8.68 31.61
CA PRO A 166 -16.61 10.07 31.16
C PRO A 166 -15.25 10.62 30.70
N ASP A 167 -14.16 10.19 31.35
CA ASP A 167 -12.78 10.60 31.04
C ASP A 167 -12.17 9.89 29.82
N SER A 168 -12.85 8.89 29.24
CA SER A 168 -12.38 8.21 28.03
C SER A 168 -12.40 9.17 26.86
N THR A 169 -11.37 9.13 26.00
CA THR A 169 -11.43 9.86 24.72
C THR A 169 -12.37 9.17 23.74
N VAL A 170 -12.83 9.91 22.73
CA VAL A 170 -13.57 9.39 21.56
C VAL A 170 -12.81 8.25 20.88
N GLN A 171 -11.47 8.33 20.81
CA GLN A 171 -10.62 7.27 20.27
C GLN A 171 -10.57 6.03 21.18
N ASP A 172 -10.38 6.22 22.49
CA ASP A 172 -10.31 5.11 23.46
C ASP A 172 -11.67 4.42 23.67
N ALA A 173 -12.77 5.14 23.40
CA ALA A 173 -14.13 4.60 23.37
C ALA A 173 -14.47 3.87 22.05
N GLY A 174 -13.55 3.80 21.08
CA GLY A 174 -13.72 3.05 19.84
C GLY A 174 -14.74 3.66 18.86
N LEU A 175 -15.04 4.96 18.97
CA LEU A 175 -16.08 5.59 18.15
C LEU A 175 -15.60 5.87 16.70
N PHE A 176 -16.51 5.72 15.74
CA PHE A 176 -16.28 5.86 14.30
C PHE A 176 -17.30 6.80 13.60
N GLN A 177 -17.01 7.13 12.34
CA GLN A 177 -17.76 8.14 11.56
C GLN A 177 -19.23 7.73 11.36
N GLY A 178 -20.15 8.66 11.59
CA GLY A 178 -21.60 8.50 11.41
C GLY A 178 -22.29 7.70 12.51
N GLN A 179 -21.58 7.28 13.56
CA GLN A 179 -22.10 6.43 14.62
C GLN A 179 -23.15 7.14 15.49
N VAL A 180 -24.19 6.40 15.90
CA VAL A 180 -25.34 6.97 16.60
C VAL A 180 -25.14 6.90 18.12
N LEU A 181 -25.24 8.04 18.78
CA LEU A 181 -25.21 8.16 20.25
C LEU A 181 -26.57 8.62 20.78
N VAL A 182 -27.09 7.88 21.76
CA VAL A 182 -28.40 8.12 22.38
C VAL A 182 -28.21 8.58 23.82
N ILE A 183 -28.71 9.75 24.17
CA ILE A 183 -28.77 10.20 25.57
C ILE A 183 -30.10 9.75 26.20
N GLU A 184 -30.02 9.07 27.34
CA GLU A 184 -31.16 8.63 28.13
C GLU A 184 -31.24 9.48 29.40
N CYS A 185 -32.37 10.16 29.61
CA CYS A 185 -32.67 10.89 30.83
C CYS A 185 -33.27 9.96 31.90
N LYS A 186 -32.97 10.21 33.18
CA LYS A 186 -33.66 9.56 34.30
C LYS A 186 -35.05 10.15 34.50
N ASN A 187 -36.05 9.29 34.73
CA ASN A 187 -37.43 9.68 34.97
C ASN A 187 -37.59 10.35 36.35
N GLU A 188 -38.65 11.11 36.53
CA GLU A 188 -38.97 11.78 37.81
C GLU A 188 -39.29 10.78 38.93
N ASP A 189 -39.80 9.58 38.58
CA ASP A 189 -39.95 8.42 39.48
C ASP A 189 -38.60 7.77 39.89
N GLY A 190 -37.46 8.30 39.44
CA GLY A 190 -36.12 7.77 39.68
C GLY A 190 -35.77 6.49 38.89
N THR A 191 -36.66 6.02 38.02
CA THR A 191 -36.45 4.89 37.10
C THR A 191 -35.71 5.33 35.83
N TRP A 192 -35.12 4.37 35.12
CA TRP A 192 -34.56 4.58 33.79
C TRP A 192 -35.52 4.05 32.72
N PRO A 193 -35.74 4.75 31.59
CA PRO A 193 -36.59 4.29 30.49
C PRO A 193 -36.32 2.85 30.04
N ARG A 194 -35.06 2.40 29.95
CA ARG A 194 -34.69 1.02 29.61
C ARG A 194 -34.79 0.00 30.76
N GLN A 195 -35.36 0.35 31.93
CA GLN A 195 -35.30 -0.47 33.14
C GLN A 195 -36.68 -0.88 33.71
N ALA A 196 -37.41 -1.70 32.96
CA ALA A 196 -38.49 -2.55 33.46
C ALA A 196 -38.27 -3.99 32.93
N SER A 197 -38.40 -5.07 33.71
CA SER A 197 -38.88 -5.18 35.10
C SER A 197 -38.29 -6.36 35.86
N HIS A 198 -38.12 -6.20 37.17
CA HIS A 198 -38.27 -7.26 38.17
C HIS A 198 -38.73 -6.64 39.51
N PRO A 199 -39.43 -7.37 40.41
CA PRO A 199 -40.16 -6.76 41.53
C PRO A 199 -39.28 -6.26 42.69
N LYS A 200 -39.86 -5.33 43.47
CA LYS A 200 -39.22 -4.63 44.59
C LYS A 200 -39.08 -5.50 45.86
N SER A 201 -37.97 -5.34 46.57
CA SER A 201 -37.98 -5.29 48.05
C SER A 201 -36.90 -4.30 48.53
N SER A 202 -37.04 -3.76 49.75
CA SER A 202 -36.40 -2.48 50.13
C SER A 202 -35.32 -2.59 51.21
N THR A 203 -34.15 -2.03 50.88
CA THR A 203 -33.34 -1.13 51.72
C THR A 203 -33.02 -1.50 53.18
N THR A 204 -31.74 -1.77 53.45
CA THR A 204 -31.03 -1.21 54.64
C THR A 204 -29.51 -1.21 54.40
N PRO A 205 -28.71 -0.25 54.92
CA PRO A 205 -27.37 -0.01 54.40
C PRO A 205 -26.18 -0.44 55.30
N SER A 206 -25.07 -0.75 54.60
CA SER A 206 -23.66 -0.56 55.01
C SER A 206 -22.91 -1.63 55.84
N ARG A 207 -21.59 -1.63 55.59
CA ARG A 207 -20.43 -2.16 56.36
C ARG A 207 -19.93 -3.60 56.14
N ASN A 208 -18.72 -3.62 55.54
CA ASN A 208 -17.49 -4.28 56.03
C ASN A 208 -17.26 -5.80 55.81
N PHE A 209 -16.23 -6.06 54.99
CA PHE A 209 -15.13 -7.02 55.18
C PHE A 209 -15.37 -8.57 55.16
N THR A 210 -14.47 -9.20 54.39
CA THR A 210 -13.87 -10.56 54.54
C THR A 210 -14.62 -11.85 54.19
N THR A 211 -13.79 -12.82 53.76
CA THR A 211 -13.94 -14.30 53.76
C THR A 211 -14.95 -14.98 52.82
N SER A 212 -14.37 -15.76 51.89
CA SER A 212 -14.91 -16.95 51.21
C SER A 212 -15.03 -18.17 52.16
N PRO A 213 -15.41 -19.39 51.73
CA PRO A 213 -16.14 -19.84 50.52
C PRO A 213 -17.30 -20.85 50.80
N LYS A 214 -18.13 -21.15 49.77
CA LYS A 214 -18.75 -22.47 49.41
C LYS A 214 -19.75 -22.23 48.25
N LEU A 215 -19.95 -23.04 47.20
CA LEU A 215 -20.02 -24.49 46.93
C LEU A 215 -21.35 -25.20 47.33
N ALA A 216 -21.84 -26.01 46.37
CA ALA A 216 -23.01 -26.93 46.37
C ALA A 216 -24.44 -26.32 46.26
N SER A 217 -25.42 -26.93 45.56
CA SER A 217 -25.37 -27.96 44.47
C SER A 217 -26.78 -28.27 43.90
N ASN A 218 -26.87 -28.53 42.58
CA ASN A 218 -27.93 -29.31 41.87
C ASN A 218 -29.37 -28.72 41.88
N SER A 219 -30.34 -29.12 41.03
CA SER A 219 -30.47 -30.16 39.97
C SER A 219 -31.56 -29.68 38.97
N SER A 220 -31.41 -29.63 37.63
CA SER A 220 -31.30 -30.69 36.59
C SER A 220 -32.63 -31.30 36.06
N ALA A 221 -33.10 -30.86 34.88
CA ALA A 221 -34.00 -31.53 33.89
C ALA A 221 -34.29 -30.51 32.74
N SER A 222 -34.22 -30.73 31.41
CA SER A 222 -34.64 -31.81 30.48
C SER A 222 -36.17 -31.83 30.20
N ILE A 223 -36.75 -32.03 29.01
CA ILE A 223 -36.37 -32.74 27.75
C ILE A 223 -36.99 -32.08 26.48
N SER A 224 -36.46 -32.39 25.29
CA SER A 224 -36.78 -32.16 23.85
C SER A 224 -38.20 -31.85 23.29
N SER A 225 -38.19 -31.34 22.04
CA SER A 225 -39.15 -31.57 20.90
C SER A 225 -40.55 -30.90 20.95
N THR A 226 -41.28 -30.60 19.86
CA THR A 226 -41.29 -31.14 18.46
C THR A 226 -41.68 -30.06 17.40
N VAL A 227 -41.53 -30.37 16.10
CA VAL A 227 -41.80 -29.51 14.92
C VAL A 227 -43.27 -29.54 14.46
N THR A 228 -43.79 -28.42 13.94
CA THR A 228 -44.89 -28.40 12.92
C THR A 228 -44.69 -27.26 11.91
N ASN A 229 -45.01 -27.51 10.64
CA ASN A 229 -45.09 -26.49 9.58
C ASN A 229 -46.52 -25.93 9.45
N GLY A 230 -46.67 -24.69 8.96
CA GLY A 230 -47.95 -24.09 8.60
C GLY A 230 -47.74 -22.78 7.82
N ASP A 231 -48.51 -22.56 6.75
CA ASP A 231 -48.34 -21.48 5.77
C ASP A 231 -49.59 -20.58 5.68
N SER A 232 -49.51 -19.48 4.91
CA SER A 232 -50.57 -18.56 4.47
C SER A 232 -51.02 -17.43 5.41
N GLY A 233 -51.15 -16.22 4.84
CA GLY A 233 -52.49 -15.58 4.82
C GLY A 233 -52.68 -14.17 5.39
N CYS A 234 -52.26 -13.15 4.64
CA CYS A 234 -52.96 -11.86 4.40
C CYS A 234 -53.41 -10.91 5.55
N SER A 235 -53.57 -9.63 5.15
CA SER A 235 -53.92 -8.47 5.99
C SER A 235 -55.41 -8.38 6.38
N PRO A 236 -55.74 -7.64 7.46
CA PRO A 236 -57.02 -6.95 7.55
C PRO A 236 -57.01 -5.66 6.68
N GLY A 237 -58.17 -5.22 6.20
CA GLY A 237 -58.30 -3.98 5.44
C GLY A 237 -59.64 -3.30 5.67
N TYR A 238 -59.74 -2.03 5.28
CA TYR A 238 -61.00 -1.28 5.17
C TYR A 238 -60.99 -0.41 3.91
N THR A 239 -62.14 -0.32 3.25
CA THR A 239 -62.32 0.34 1.94
C THR A 239 -63.21 1.57 2.03
N LEU A 240 -62.92 2.59 1.22
CA LEU A 240 -63.88 3.61 0.79
C LEU A 240 -63.49 4.16 -0.60
N ASN A 241 -64.43 4.82 -1.29
CA ASN A 241 -64.48 4.80 -2.76
C ASN A 241 -64.01 6.09 -3.47
N ASN A 242 -63.52 5.90 -4.71
CA ASN A 242 -63.50 6.86 -5.84
C ASN A 242 -62.56 8.09 -5.70
N SER A 243 -62.05 8.68 -6.79
CA SER A 243 -62.58 8.71 -8.17
C SER A 243 -61.53 8.78 -9.31
N SER A 244 -62.06 8.66 -10.55
CA SER A 244 -61.54 9.19 -11.84
C SER A 244 -60.38 8.49 -12.59
N SER A 245 -60.65 8.23 -13.88
CA SER A 245 -59.74 8.02 -15.03
C SER A 245 -58.57 7.02 -14.90
N SER A 246 -58.53 5.86 -15.59
CA SER A 246 -58.46 5.66 -17.06
C SER A 246 -57.24 6.34 -17.73
N GLY A 247 -56.26 5.64 -18.30
CA GLY A 247 -55.95 4.20 -18.28
C GLY A 247 -55.41 3.69 -19.63
N ASN A 248 -54.36 2.87 -19.60
CA ASN A 248 -54.05 1.91 -20.67
C ASN A 248 -53.05 0.86 -20.16
N SER A 249 -53.18 -0.38 -20.65
CA SER A 249 -52.25 -1.48 -20.36
C SER A 249 -51.09 -1.51 -21.35
N TYR A 250 -50.00 -2.21 -21.04
CA TYR A 250 -49.51 -3.35 -21.84
C TYR A 250 -48.52 -4.22 -21.04
N ASN A 251 -48.51 -5.53 -21.33
CA ASN A 251 -47.61 -6.51 -20.72
C ASN A 251 -46.22 -6.53 -21.39
N SER A 252 -45.24 -7.12 -20.70
CA SER A 252 -44.21 -7.91 -21.38
C SER A 252 -43.79 -9.12 -20.53
N TYR A 253 -43.21 -10.11 -21.20
CA TYR A 253 -43.18 -11.50 -20.74
C TYR A 253 -41.97 -11.83 -19.86
N SER A 254 -42.13 -12.87 -19.03
CA SER A 254 -41.02 -13.54 -18.36
C SER A 254 -40.24 -14.43 -19.35
N SER A 255 -38.94 -14.60 -19.13
CA SER A 255 -38.10 -15.60 -19.78
C SER A 255 -37.27 -16.31 -18.73
N SER A 256 -37.31 -17.65 -18.71
CA SER A 256 -36.74 -18.47 -17.65
C SER A 256 -35.47 -19.21 -18.13
N TYR A 257 -34.42 -19.15 -17.31
CA TYR A 257 -33.24 -20.00 -17.45
C TYR A 257 -33.05 -20.84 -16.19
N ASN A 258 -32.93 -22.16 -16.37
CA ASN A 258 -32.71 -23.11 -15.29
C ASN A 258 -31.26 -23.02 -14.79
N TYR A 259 -31.07 -22.70 -13.52
CA TYR A 259 -29.76 -22.84 -12.87
C TYR A 259 -29.55 -24.28 -12.40
N ARG A 260 -28.40 -24.89 -12.69
CA ARG A 260 -28.02 -26.20 -12.12
C ARG A 260 -27.62 -26.00 -10.67
N GLU A 261 -28.17 -26.82 -9.77
CA GLU A 261 -27.82 -26.82 -8.35
C GLU A 261 -26.37 -27.30 -8.14
N SER A 262 -25.43 -26.37 -8.02
CA SER A 262 -24.01 -26.65 -7.80
C SER A 262 -23.76 -27.04 -6.35
N GLN A 263 -23.47 -28.31 -6.10
CA GLN A 263 -23.06 -28.79 -4.79
C GLN A 263 -21.67 -28.21 -4.43
N SER A 264 -21.63 -27.26 -3.50
CA SER A 264 -20.40 -26.69 -2.95
C SER A 264 -19.64 -27.73 -2.11
N GLN A 265 -18.41 -28.07 -2.52
CA GLN A 265 -17.56 -29.02 -1.82
C GLN A 265 -16.96 -28.39 -0.53
N PRO A 266 -16.93 -29.10 0.61
CA PRO A 266 -16.36 -28.59 1.86
C PRO A 266 -14.95 -28.00 1.69
N GLY A 267 -14.75 -26.79 2.22
CA GLY A 267 -13.49 -26.04 2.13
C GLY A 267 -13.28 -25.26 0.83
N LEU A 268 -14.15 -25.41 -0.19
CA LEU A 268 -14.11 -24.58 -1.40
C LEU A 268 -14.99 -23.33 -1.25
N CYS A 269 -14.66 -22.52 -0.24
CA CYS A 269 -15.40 -21.31 0.13
C CYS A 269 -14.49 -20.08 0.11
N GLY A 270 -14.83 -19.08 -0.70
CA GLY A 270 -14.13 -17.79 -0.75
C GLY A 270 -14.42 -16.89 0.46
N LEU A 271 -13.64 -15.83 0.64
CA LEU A 271 -13.80 -14.83 1.69
C LEU A 271 -13.94 -13.43 1.09
N SER A 272 -15.09 -12.77 1.27
CA SER A 272 -15.32 -11.43 0.71
C SER A 272 -14.32 -10.41 1.24
N ASN A 273 -13.79 -9.54 0.38
CA ASN A 273 -12.96 -8.41 0.80
C ASN A 273 -13.82 -7.37 1.54
N LEU A 274 -13.36 -6.94 2.72
CA LEU A 274 -14.03 -5.96 3.59
C LEU A 274 -13.26 -4.63 3.60
N GLY A 275 -12.72 -4.24 2.44
CA GLY A 275 -11.87 -3.08 2.22
C GLY A 275 -10.41 -3.34 2.62
N ASN A 276 -9.55 -3.61 1.64
CA ASN A 276 -8.14 -3.96 1.80
C ASN A 276 -7.86 -5.16 2.74
N THR A 277 -8.80 -6.11 2.89
CA THR A 277 -8.64 -7.27 3.79
C THR A 277 -8.13 -8.54 3.11
N CYS A 278 -7.63 -8.47 1.89
CA CYS A 278 -7.10 -9.64 1.18
C CYS A 278 -5.92 -10.31 1.93
N PHE A 279 -5.12 -9.54 2.68
CA PHE A 279 -4.07 -10.08 3.57
C PHE A 279 -4.65 -11.03 4.64
N MET A 280 -5.84 -10.69 5.17
CA MET A 280 -6.57 -11.50 6.14
C MET A 280 -7.19 -12.72 5.48
N ASN A 281 -7.80 -12.54 4.30
CA ASN A 281 -8.43 -13.62 3.56
C ASN A 281 -7.39 -14.68 3.14
N SER A 282 -6.21 -14.28 2.66
CA SER A 282 -5.12 -15.20 2.31
C SER A 282 -4.60 -16.00 3.52
N ALA A 283 -4.33 -15.33 4.65
CA ALA A 283 -3.86 -16.00 5.87
C ALA A 283 -4.90 -17.01 6.40
N LEU A 284 -6.19 -16.63 6.37
CA LEU A 284 -7.30 -17.51 6.75
C LEU A 284 -7.45 -18.71 5.82
N GLN A 285 -7.32 -18.56 4.51
CA GLN A 285 -7.36 -19.69 3.57
C GLN A 285 -6.21 -20.68 3.82
N CYS A 286 -5.01 -20.18 4.15
CA CYS A 286 -3.87 -21.04 4.49
C CYS A 286 -4.12 -21.83 5.79
N LEU A 287 -4.60 -21.16 6.85
CA LEU A 287 -4.95 -21.81 8.12
C LEU A 287 -6.14 -22.78 7.98
N SER A 288 -7.13 -22.46 7.16
CA SER A 288 -8.31 -23.30 6.88
C SER A 288 -7.95 -24.62 6.19
N ASN A 289 -6.91 -24.63 5.34
CA ASN A 289 -6.39 -25.84 4.71
C ASN A 289 -5.36 -26.61 5.57
N ALA A 290 -4.99 -26.11 6.75
CA ALA A 290 -4.19 -26.86 7.72
C ALA A 290 -5.05 -27.93 8.42
N SER A 291 -5.22 -29.09 7.76
CA SER A 291 -6.18 -30.14 8.14
C SER A 291 -6.27 -30.47 9.64
N PRO A 292 -5.17 -30.63 10.40
CA PRO A 292 -5.25 -30.95 11.83
C PRO A 292 -5.88 -29.84 12.68
N LEU A 293 -5.71 -28.56 12.31
CA LEU A 293 -6.30 -27.42 13.00
C LEU A 293 -7.80 -27.34 12.68
N THR A 294 -8.15 -27.47 11.41
CA THR A 294 -9.54 -27.45 10.95
C THR A 294 -10.35 -28.61 11.53
N GLU A 295 -9.77 -29.81 11.68
CA GLU A 295 -10.45 -30.96 12.31
C GLU A 295 -10.73 -30.75 13.79
N TYR A 296 -9.82 -30.11 14.52
CA TYR A 296 -10.04 -29.76 15.92
C TYR A 296 -11.24 -28.81 16.11
N PHE A 297 -11.41 -27.82 15.22
CA PHE A 297 -12.55 -26.89 15.25
C PHE A 297 -13.86 -27.48 14.69
N LEU A 298 -13.80 -28.42 13.74
CA LEU A 298 -14.98 -29.10 13.20
C LEU A 298 -15.50 -30.24 14.09
N ASN A 299 -14.66 -30.77 14.99
CA ASN A 299 -15.04 -31.79 15.97
C ASN A 299 -15.37 -31.20 17.36
N ASP A 300 -15.59 -29.88 17.44
CA ASP A 300 -15.96 -29.12 18.66
C ASP A 300 -15.00 -29.25 19.86
N GLN A 301 -13.77 -29.77 19.64
CA GLN A 301 -12.79 -30.03 20.69
C GLN A 301 -12.33 -28.73 21.39
N TYR A 302 -12.38 -27.61 20.68
CA TYR A 302 -12.02 -26.29 21.18
C TYR A 302 -12.88 -25.82 22.36
N GLU A 303 -14.16 -26.20 22.42
CA GLU A 303 -15.11 -25.68 23.44
C GLU A 303 -14.68 -26.03 24.87
N ALA A 304 -14.04 -27.19 25.06
CA ALA A 304 -13.52 -27.64 26.35
C ALA A 304 -12.15 -27.03 26.72
N GLU A 305 -11.35 -26.59 25.74
CA GLU A 305 -10.01 -26.07 25.98
C GLU A 305 -9.97 -24.55 26.26
N ILE A 306 -10.98 -23.79 25.81
CA ILE A 306 -11.07 -22.31 25.94
C ILE A 306 -10.64 -21.82 27.34
N ASN A 307 -9.81 -20.77 27.37
CA ASN A 307 -9.22 -20.20 28.57
C ASN A 307 -9.58 -18.72 28.75
N ARG A 308 -10.83 -18.48 29.16
CA ARG A 308 -11.35 -17.12 29.36
C ARG A 308 -10.64 -16.30 30.46
N GLU A 309 -9.89 -16.97 31.33
CA GLU A 309 -9.17 -16.36 32.46
C GLU A 309 -7.70 -16.03 32.14
N ASN A 310 -7.17 -16.42 30.97
CA ASN A 310 -5.77 -16.20 30.60
C ASN A 310 -5.46 -14.69 30.50
N PRO A 311 -4.53 -14.13 31.31
CA PRO A 311 -4.15 -12.72 31.22
C PRO A 311 -3.48 -12.31 29.90
N LEU A 312 -3.09 -13.27 29.07
CA LEU A 312 -2.47 -13.08 27.76
C LEU A 312 -3.44 -13.40 26.59
N GLY A 313 -4.63 -13.95 26.87
CA GLY A 313 -5.61 -14.32 25.85
C GLY A 313 -6.66 -13.23 25.58
N MET A 314 -7.49 -13.47 24.57
CA MET A 314 -8.61 -12.62 24.13
C MET A 314 -9.95 -13.12 24.69
N ARG A 315 -9.92 -13.76 25.87
CA ARG A 315 -11.07 -14.32 26.62
C ARG A 315 -11.83 -15.45 25.90
N GLY A 316 -11.20 -16.08 24.92
CA GLY A 316 -11.83 -17.04 24.00
C GLY A 316 -12.45 -16.40 22.75
N GLU A 317 -12.57 -15.07 22.69
CA GLU A 317 -13.34 -14.39 21.64
C GLU A 317 -12.70 -14.51 20.24
N ILE A 318 -11.38 -14.71 20.14
CA ILE A 318 -10.70 -14.96 18.86
C ILE A 318 -10.85 -16.43 18.45
N ALA A 319 -10.71 -17.36 19.40
CA ALA A 319 -10.93 -18.79 19.14
C ALA A 319 -12.38 -19.09 18.73
N GLU A 320 -13.37 -18.48 19.37
CA GLU A 320 -14.79 -18.63 19.02
C GLU A 320 -15.09 -18.04 17.63
N ALA A 321 -14.65 -16.80 17.36
CA ALA A 321 -14.87 -16.18 16.04
C ALA A 321 -14.13 -16.90 14.90
N TYR A 322 -12.99 -17.54 15.17
CA TYR A 322 -12.29 -18.38 14.21
C TYR A 322 -13.03 -19.71 13.98
N ALA A 323 -13.49 -20.37 15.05
CA ALA A 323 -14.24 -21.62 14.96
C ALA A 323 -15.54 -21.45 14.14
N ASP A 324 -16.31 -20.40 14.40
CA ASP A 324 -17.51 -20.06 13.65
C ASP A 324 -17.21 -19.83 12.16
N LEU A 325 -16.07 -19.23 11.82
CA LEU A 325 -15.67 -18.98 10.44
C LEU A 325 -15.22 -20.28 9.74
N VAL A 326 -14.44 -21.14 10.40
CA VAL A 326 -14.06 -22.46 9.87
C VAL A 326 -15.31 -23.33 9.66
N LYS A 327 -16.23 -23.36 10.63
CA LYS A 327 -17.53 -24.04 10.50
C LYS A 327 -18.30 -23.52 9.28
N GLN A 328 -18.34 -22.20 9.05
CA GLN A 328 -18.97 -21.63 7.84
C GLN A 328 -18.25 -22.03 6.53
N MET A 329 -16.92 -22.03 6.49
CA MET A 329 -16.15 -22.37 5.28
C MET A 329 -16.22 -23.86 4.90
N TRP A 330 -16.45 -24.75 5.87
CA TRP A 330 -16.45 -26.21 5.65
C TRP A 330 -17.83 -26.88 5.73
N LEU A 331 -18.81 -26.30 6.43
CA LEU A 331 -20.15 -26.89 6.61
C LEU A 331 -21.27 -26.13 5.87
N SER A 332 -21.08 -24.86 5.51
CA SER A 332 -22.12 -24.10 4.78
C SER A 332 -22.17 -24.48 3.29
N ARG A 333 -23.30 -24.19 2.65
CA ARG A 333 -23.47 -24.35 1.19
C ARG A 333 -23.13 -23.08 0.39
N SER A 334 -22.44 -22.12 1.02
CA SER A 334 -22.09 -20.85 0.40
C SER A 334 -20.77 -20.97 -0.37
N SER A 335 -20.73 -20.45 -1.60
CA SER A 335 -19.49 -20.36 -2.39
C SER A 335 -18.51 -19.32 -1.83
N TYR A 336 -18.99 -18.36 -1.04
CA TYR A 336 -18.16 -17.42 -0.28
C TYR A 336 -18.86 -16.97 1.01
N VAL A 337 -18.08 -16.51 1.99
CA VAL A 337 -18.52 -15.95 3.28
C VAL A 337 -17.89 -14.57 3.49
N ALA A 338 -18.59 -13.66 4.17
CA ALA A 338 -18.03 -12.36 4.54
C ALA A 338 -17.56 -12.40 6.01
N PRO A 339 -16.25 -12.40 6.31
CA PRO A 339 -15.70 -12.61 7.67
C PRO A 339 -15.83 -11.37 8.58
N ARG A 340 -17.03 -10.78 8.67
CA ARG A 340 -17.30 -9.51 9.36
C ARG A 340 -17.07 -9.63 10.88
N THR A 341 -17.68 -10.62 11.53
CA THR A 341 -17.52 -10.87 12.98
C THR A 341 -16.05 -11.07 13.34
N PHE A 342 -15.32 -11.85 12.53
CA PHE A 342 -13.90 -12.10 12.72
C PHE A 342 -13.06 -10.82 12.54
N LYS A 343 -13.30 -10.02 11.47
CA LYS A 343 -12.62 -8.71 11.30
C LYS A 343 -12.85 -7.80 12.50
N THR A 344 -14.08 -7.74 13.03
CA THR A 344 -14.40 -6.92 14.20
C THR A 344 -13.62 -7.34 15.43
N GLN A 345 -13.53 -8.65 15.74
CA GLN A 345 -12.77 -9.12 16.91
C GLN A 345 -11.26 -8.93 16.73
N VAL A 346 -10.71 -9.24 15.55
CA VAL A 346 -9.30 -8.97 15.23
C VAL A 346 -8.98 -7.49 15.38
N GLY A 347 -9.81 -6.59 14.83
CA GLY A 347 -9.64 -5.14 14.96
C GLY A 347 -9.80 -4.59 16.39
N ARG A 348 -10.53 -5.30 17.26
CA ARG A 348 -10.74 -4.95 18.68
C ARG A 348 -9.54 -5.31 19.56
N PHE A 349 -8.94 -6.48 19.35
CA PHE A 349 -7.78 -6.94 20.13
C PHE A 349 -6.43 -6.52 19.51
N ALA A 350 -6.40 -6.25 18.20
CA ALA A 350 -5.25 -5.75 17.47
C ALA A 350 -5.64 -4.55 16.57
N PRO A 351 -5.72 -3.33 17.14
CA PRO A 351 -6.20 -2.13 16.45
C PRO A 351 -5.44 -1.77 15.16
N GLN A 352 -4.21 -2.25 14.95
CA GLN A 352 -3.49 -2.10 13.68
C GLN A 352 -4.23 -2.72 12.48
N PHE A 353 -5.03 -3.78 12.71
CA PHE A 353 -5.82 -4.44 11.66
C PHE A 353 -7.26 -3.89 11.55
N SER A 354 -7.64 -2.89 12.36
CA SER A 354 -8.98 -2.28 12.32
C SER A 354 -9.23 -1.41 11.09
N GLY A 355 -8.17 -0.84 10.50
CA GLY A 355 -8.26 0.11 9.40
C GLY A 355 -8.52 -0.51 8.02
N TYR A 356 -8.60 0.37 7.02
CA TYR A 356 -8.68 0.03 5.59
C TYR A 356 -7.33 0.21 4.87
N GLN A 357 -6.22 0.22 5.61
CA GLN A 357 -4.87 0.22 5.05
C GLN A 357 -4.45 -1.21 4.73
N GLN A 358 -3.56 -1.38 3.74
CA GLN A 358 -2.97 -2.68 3.44
C GLN A 358 -1.94 -3.03 4.53
N GLN A 359 -2.01 -4.26 5.04
CA GLN A 359 -1.16 -4.76 6.11
C GLN A 359 -0.42 -6.04 5.66
N ASP A 360 0.52 -6.48 6.49
CA ASP A 360 1.26 -7.71 6.24
C ASP A 360 0.45 -8.96 6.65
N SER A 361 0.30 -9.92 5.73
CA SER A 361 -0.34 -11.21 6.04
C SER A 361 0.44 -12.04 7.07
N GLN A 362 1.76 -11.85 7.20
CA GLN A 362 2.60 -12.52 8.19
C GLN A 362 2.44 -11.92 9.59
N GLU A 363 2.34 -10.59 9.72
CA GLU A 363 2.07 -9.95 11.01
C GLU A 363 0.72 -10.41 11.57
N LEU A 364 -0.30 -10.48 10.72
CA LEU A 364 -1.59 -11.05 11.09
C LEU A 364 -1.47 -12.54 11.45
N LEU A 365 -0.78 -13.35 10.64
CA LEU A 365 -0.64 -14.78 10.92
C LEU A 365 0.06 -15.05 12.25
N ALA A 366 1.06 -14.24 12.61
CA ALA A 366 1.71 -14.29 13.92
C ALA A 366 0.74 -13.95 15.05
N PHE A 367 -0.04 -12.87 14.91
CA PHE A 367 -1.09 -12.49 15.86
C PHE A 367 -2.16 -13.58 16.03
N LEU A 368 -2.59 -14.22 14.94
CA LEU A 368 -3.60 -15.28 14.98
C LEU A 368 -3.07 -16.57 15.61
N LEU A 369 -1.83 -16.97 15.33
CA LEU A 369 -1.22 -18.14 15.99
C LEU A 369 -1.04 -17.90 17.49
N ASP A 370 -0.59 -16.71 17.91
CA ASP A 370 -0.43 -16.35 19.33
C ASP A 370 -1.79 -16.23 20.05
N GLY A 371 -2.77 -15.56 19.43
CA GLY A 371 -4.11 -15.41 19.99
C GLY A 371 -4.87 -16.72 20.11
N LEU A 372 -4.82 -17.59 19.08
CA LEU A 372 -5.40 -18.93 19.16
C LEU A 372 -4.62 -19.83 20.14
N HIS A 373 -3.30 -19.62 20.32
CA HIS A 373 -2.54 -20.32 21.35
C HIS A 373 -3.03 -19.96 22.75
N GLU A 374 -3.15 -18.67 23.06
CA GLU A 374 -3.48 -18.19 24.40
C GLU A 374 -4.96 -18.36 24.75
N ASP A 375 -5.88 -18.19 23.80
CA ASP A 375 -7.31 -18.48 24.00
C ASP A 375 -7.57 -19.97 24.26
N LEU A 376 -6.74 -20.88 23.72
CA LEU A 376 -6.87 -22.34 23.88
C LEU A 376 -5.81 -22.93 24.83
N ASN A 377 -5.14 -22.11 25.64
CA ASN A 377 -4.07 -22.59 26.51
C ASN A 377 -4.66 -23.39 27.69
N ARG A 378 -4.37 -24.70 27.71
CA ARG A 378 -4.75 -25.65 28.76
C ARG A 378 -4.13 -25.28 30.11
N VAL A 379 -2.97 -24.60 30.10
CA VAL A 379 -2.29 -24.12 31.31
C VAL A 379 -3.00 -22.88 31.87
N LYS A 380 -4.03 -23.10 32.70
CA LYS A 380 -4.82 -22.01 33.31
C LYS A 380 -4.01 -21.08 34.23
N LYS A 381 -2.90 -21.54 34.83
CA LYS A 381 -2.00 -20.72 35.66
C LYS A 381 -0.53 -20.96 35.30
N LYS A 382 0.03 -20.09 34.46
CA LYS A 382 1.45 -20.18 34.03
C LYS A 382 2.41 -20.01 35.21
N PRO A 383 3.30 -20.96 35.52
CA PRO A 383 4.37 -20.77 36.49
C PRO A 383 5.40 -19.76 35.98
N TYR A 384 6.04 -19.04 36.91
CA TYR A 384 7.28 -18.32 36.61
C TYR A 384 8.44 -19.31 36.58
N LEU A 385 9.08 -19.44 35.43
CA LEU A 385 10.26 -20.28 35.24
C LEU A 385 11.40 -19.37 34.77
N ALA A 386 12.50 -19.35 35.53
CA ALA A 386 13.71 -18.66 35.13
C ALA A 386 14.40 -19.46 34.02
N LEU A 387 14.55 -18.89 32.83
CA LEU A 387 15.33 -19.49 31.75
C LEU A 387 16.79 -19.67 32.19
N ARG A 388 17.38 -20.80 31.82
CA ARG A 388 18.76 -21.16 32.14
C ARG A 388 19.55 -21.37 30.86
N ASP A 389 20.80 -20.93 30.90
CA ASP A 389 21.81 -21.22 29.89
C ASP A 389 22.12 -22.74 29.89
N ALA A 390 22.74 -23.25 28.82
CA ALA A 390 23.19 -24.64 28.78
C ALA A 390 24.27 -24.92 29.84
N GLU A 391 25.13 -23.93 30.15
CA GLU A 391 26.24 -24.03 31.11
C GLU A 391 27.17 -25.25 30.86
N GLY A 392 27.32 -25.66 29.59
CA GLY A 392 28.14 -26.80 29.18
C GLY A 392 27.46 -28.18 29.33
N ARG A 393 26.17 -28.23 29.68
CA ARG A 393 25.37 -29.46 29.70
C ARG A 393 25.07 -29.95 28.26
N PRO A 394 24.89 -31.27 28.04
CA PRO A 394 24.55 -31.81 26.72
C PRO A 394 23.26 -31.23 26.14
N ASP A 395 23.30 -30.87 24.85
CA ASP A 395 22.18 -30.24 24.12
C ASP A 395 20.84 -30.95 24.32
N GLU A 396 20.80 -32.28 24.19
CA GLU A 396 19.58 -33.10 24.37
C GLU A 396 18.90 -32.87 25.73
N ILE A 397 19.68 -32.67 26.81
CA ILE A 397 19.16 -32.44 28.16
C ILE A 397 18.59 -31.02 28.27
N VAL A 398 19.28 -30.03 27.69
CA VAL A 398 18.86 -28.62 27.72
C VAL A 398 17.63 -28.38 26.82
N ALA A 399 17.60 -28.99 25.63
CA ALA A 399 16.45 -28.98 24.72
C ALA A 399 15.21 -29.61 25.37
N LYS A 400 15.38 -30.76 26.05
CA LYS A 400 14.29 -31.44 26.77
C LYS A 400 13.80 -30.66 27.99
N GLU A 401 14.71 -30.02 28.74
CA GLU A 401 14.36 -29.08 29.82
C GLU A 401 13.57 -27.89 29.25
N ALA A 402 14.06 -27.26 28.19
CA ALA A 402 13.42 -26.10 27.55
C ALA A 402 12.02 -26.43 27.01
N TRP A 403 11.86 -27.56 26.29
CA TRP A 403 10.55 -27.99 25.79
C TRP A 403 9.57 -28.33 26.92
N THR A 404 10.04 -28.95 28.00
CA THR A 404 9.22 -29.22 29.20
C THR A 404 8.81 -27.91 29.88
N ASN A 405 9.74 -26.96 30.04
CA ASN A 405 9.46 -25.63 30.60
C ASN A 405 8.52 -24.78 29.72
N HIS A 406 8.58 -24.96 28.40
CA HIS A 406 7.61 -24.38 27.47
C HIS A 406 6.21 -24.99 27.71
N ARG A 407 6.06 -26.31 27.64
CA ARG A 407 4.77 -26.99 27.87
C ARG A 407 4.18 -26.77 29.27
N LEU A 408 5.01 -26.56 30.30
CA LEU A 408 4.55 -26.17 31.64
C LEU A 408 3.89 -24.77 31.70
N ARG A 409 4.02 -23.94 30.66
CA ARG A 409 3.41 -22.60 30.55
C ARG A 409 2.44 -22.47 29.37
N ASN A 410 2.68 -23.25 28.32
CA ASN A 410 2.11 -23.10 26.99
C ASN A 410 1.76 -24.50 26.46
N ASP A 411 0.52 -24.94 26.65
CA ASP A 411 0.03 -26.23 26.14
C ASP A 411 -1.33 -26.03 25.46
N SER A 412 -1.39 -26.22 24.14
CA SER A 412 -2.62 -26.10 23.35
C SER A 412 -2.43 -26.73 21.98
N ILE A 413 -3.53 -26.87 21.23
CA ILE A 413 -3.52 -27.36 19.85
C ILE A 413 -2.53 -26.61 18.93
N ILE A 414 -2.27 -25.31 19.16
CA ILE A 414 -1.29 -24.56 18.37
C ILE A 414 0.15 -25.02 18.67
N VAL A 415 0.45 -25.37 19.92
CA VAL A 415 1.76 -25.96 20.30
C VAL A 415 1.89 -27.36 19.72
N ASP A 416 0.83 -28.17 19.77
CA ASP A 416 0.82 -29.54 19.24
C ASP A 416 1.00 -29.58 17.70
N ILE A 417 0.53 -28.55 16.98
CA ILE A 417 0.56 -28.49 15.51
C ILE A 417 1.77 -27.70 14.97
N PHE A 418 2.02 -26.48 15.46
CA PHE A 418 2.89 -25.49 14.84
C PHE A 418 4.22 -25.24 15.56
N HIS A 419 4.39 -25.67 16.82
CA HIS A 419 5.59 -25.33 17.58
C HIS A 419 6.76 -26.30 17.31
N GLY A 420 7.88 -25.77 16.84
CA GLY A 420 9.19 -26.41 16.84
C GLY A 420 10.11 -25.80 17.90
N LEU A 421 11.38 -26.22 17.90
CA LEU A 421 12.43 -25.72 18.78
C LEU A 421 13.69 -25.43 17.95
N PHE A 422 14.29 -24.24 18.12
CA PHE A 422 15.63 -23.94 17.61
C PHE A 422 16.63 -23.77 18.74
N LYS A 423 17.90 -24.07 18.45
CA LYS A 423 19.05 -23.81 19.30
C LYS A 423 19.62 -22.44 18.93
N SER A 424 19.54 -21.49 19.84
CA SER A 424 20.24 -20.20 19.74
C SER A 424 21.65 -20.36 20.30
N THR A 425 22.67 -20.08 19.50
CA THR A 425 24.06 -19.95 19.98
C THR A 425 24.51 -18.49 19.86
N LEU A 426 24.91 -17.89 20.98
CA LEU A 426 25.37 -16.50 21.08
C LEU A 426 26.82 -16.46 21.59
N VAL A 427 27.71 -15.73 20.91
CA VAL A 427 29.12 -15.62 21.30
C VAL A 427 29.54 -14.16 21.50
N CYS A 428 30.08 -13.85 22.68
CA CYS A 428 30.55 -12.51 23.02
C CYS A 428 31.89 -12.18 22.33
N PRO A 429 32.03 -11.04 21.62
CA PRO A 429 33.29 -10.67 20.98
C PRO A 429 34.39 -10.25 21.98
N GLU A 430 34.03 -9.72 23.15
CA GLU A 430 35.01 -9.26 24.16
C GLU A 430 35.55 -10.43 25.01
N CYS A 431 34.68 -11.27 25.56
CA CYS A 431 35.06 -12.30 26.55
C CYS A 431 34.96 -13.75 26.04
N SER A 432 34.60 -13.95 24.77
CA SER A 432 34.41 -15.27 24.14
C SER A 432 33.43 -16.21 24.88
N LYS A 433 32.60 -15.71 25.81
CA LYS A 433 31.52 -16.52 26.39
C LYS A 433 30.57 -16.94 25.27
N VAL A 434 30.43 -18.25 25.10
CA VAL A 434 29.30 -18.88 24.40
C VAL A 434 28.13 -19.00 25.38
N SER A 435 26.94 -18.65 24.93
CA SER A 435 25.66 -18.87 25.61
C SER A 435 24.78 -19.67 24.66
N VAL A 436 24.08 -20.69 25.18
CA VAL A 436 23.23 -21.58 24.38
C VAL A 436 21.86 -21.68 25.03
N THR A 437 20.83 -21.28 24.29
CA THR A 437 19.42 -21.44 24.67
C THR A 437 18.67 -22.28 23.63
N PHE A 438 17.55 -22.86 24.06
CA PHE A 438 16.65 -23.62 23.20
C PHE A 438 15.29 -22.95 23.28
N ASP A 439 14.86 -22.37 22.16
CA ASP A 439 13.77 -21.40 22.12
C ASP A 439 12.69 -21.89 21.14
N PRO A 440 11.40 -21.85 21.53
CA PRO A 440 10.30 -22.38 20.72
C PRO A 440 9.91 -21.41 19.60
N PHE A 441 9.47 -21.93 18.45
CA PHE A 441 9.01 -21.13 17.32
C PHE A 441 7.74 -21.71 16.69
N CYS A 442 6.83 -20.86 16.20
CA CYS A 442 5.62 -21.26 15.47
C CYS A 442 5.66 -21.04 13.94
N TYR A 443 6.69 -20.31 13.46
CA TYR A 443 7.01 -20.15 12.04
C TYR A 443 8.50 -19.81 11.87
N LEU A 444 9.06 -20.05 10.68
CA LEU A 444 10.40 -19.61 10.28
C LEU A 444 10.29 -18.39 9.36
N THR A 445 11.07 -17.34 9.62
CA THR A 445 11.22 -16.18 8.73
C THR A 445 12.59 -16.26 8.06
N LEU A 446 12.62 -16.71 6.81
CA LEU A 446 13.86 -16.93 6.07
C LEU A 446 14.33 -15.64 5.37
N PRO A 447 15.59 -15.23 5.53
CA PRO A 447 16.17 -14.16 4.74
C PRO A 447 16.35 -14.61 3.28
N LEU A 448 16.19 -13.68 2.34
CA LEU A 448 16.47 -13.93 0.93
C LEU A 448 17.87 -13.37 0.57
N PRO A 449 18.69 -14.08 -0.23
CA PRO A 449 19.97 -13.57 -0.73
C PRO A 449 19.81 -12.24 -1.47
N MET A 450 20.22 -11.15 -0.81
CA MET A 450 20.18 -9.82 -1.41
C MET A 450 21.32 -9.66 -2.43
N LYS A 451 20.97 -9.50 -3.71
CA LYS A 451 21.91 -9.02 -4.72
C LYS A 451 22.36 -7.62 -4.33
N LYS A 452 23.66 -7.46 -4.08
CA LYS A 452 24.26 -6.16 -3.74
C LYS A 452 24.19 -5.18 -4.92
N ASP A 453 24.17 -5.72 -6.13
CA ASP A 453 24.15 -4.97 -7.38
C ASP A 453 22.82 -5.13 -8.12
N ARG A 454 22.41 -4.07 -8.83
CA ARG A 454 21.33 -4.08 -9.80
C ARG A 454 21.87 -3.76 -11.20
N THR A 455 21.14 -4.21 -12.22
CA THR A 455 21.41 -3.86 -13.61
C THR A 455 20.48 -2.72 -14.02
N MET A 456 21.00 -1.74 -14.76
CA MET A 456 20.23 -0.64 -15.33
C MET A 456 20.52 -0.55 -16.83
N GLU A 457 19.53 -0.11 -17.60
CA GLU A 457 19.69 0.29 -19.00
C GLU A 457 19.52 1.82 -19.06
N VAL A 458 20.43 2.51 -19.75
CA VAL A 458 20.51 3.99 -19.80
C VAL A 458 20.91 4.47 -21.20
N PHE A 459 20.42 5.63 -21.62
CA PHE A 459 20.74 6.24 -22.91
C PHE A 459 21.80 7.33 -22.76
N LEU A 460 22.99 7.12 -23.31
CA LEU A 460 24.06 8.11 -23.33
C LEU A 460 23.90 9.04 -24.55
N VAL A 461 23.63 10.32 -24.28
CA VAL A 461 23.58 11.39 -25.29
C VAL A 461 24.94 12.08 -25.33
N ARG A 462 25.72 11.81 -26.38
CA ARG A 462 27.05 12.39 -26.58
C ARG A 462 26.98 13.89 -26.92
N SER A 463 28.11 14.58 -26.80
CA SER A 463 28.23 16.00 -27.12
C SER A 463 28.47 16.29 -28.60
N ASP A 464 29.00 15.31 -29.33
CA ASP A 464 29.06 15.27 -30.79
C ASP A 464 27.64 15.18 -31.41
N PRO A 465 27.20 16.15 -32.23
CA PRO A 465 25.88 16.11 -32.88
C PRO A 465 25.66 14.96 -33.87
N GLN A 466 26.72 14.41 -34.45
CA GLN A 466 26.62 13.31 -35.43
C GLN A 466 26.48 11.94 -34.77
N SER A 467 26.90 11.82 -33.50
CA SER A 467 26.69 10.61 -32.69
C SER A 467 25.21 10.45 -32.33
N ARG A 468 24.63 9.29 -32.66
CA ARG A 468 23.31 8.89 -32.15
C ARG A 468 23.36 8.62 -30.63
N PRO A 469 22.26 8.83 -29.88
CA PRO A 469 22.15 8.34 -28.52
C PRO A 469 22.47 6.85 -28.46
N THR A 470 23.30 6.43 -27.49
CA THR A 470 23.73 5.03 -27.37
C THR A 470 23.15 4.42 -26.11
N GLN A 471 22.40 3.33 -26.24
CA GLN A 471 21.87 2.55 -25.13
C GLN A 471 22.98 1.67 -24.53
N TYR A 472 23.27 1.88 -23.24
CA TYR A 472 24.19 1.08 -22.44
C TYR A 472 23.44 0.30 -21.38
N ARG A 473 23.89 -0.93 -21.14
CA ARG A 473 23.57 -1.67 -19.91
C ARG A 473 24.74 -1.64 -18.95
N VAL A 474 24.46 -1.28 -17.69
CA VAL A 474 25.44 -1.08 -16.62
C VAL A 474 25.04 -1.86 -15.37
N VAL A 475 26.02 -2.26 -14.55
CA VAL A 475 25.82 -2.93 -13.26
C VAL A 475 26.34 -2.01 -12.16
N VAL A 476 25.49 -1.72 -11.17
CA VAL A 476 25.71 -0.70 -10.14
C VAL A 476 25.20 -1.19 -8.78
N PRO A 477 25.76 -0.74 -7.64
CA PRO A 477 25.26 -1.14 -6.32
C PRO A 477 23.79 -0.73 -6.13
N LYS A 478 22.93 -1.63 -5.62
CA LYS A 478 21.50 -1.32 -5.38
C LYS A 478 21.31 -0.18 -4.37
N LEU A 479 22.19 -0.09 -3.37
CA LEU A 479 22.24 1.01 -2.40
C LEU A 479 23.25 2.12 -2.78
N GLY A 480 23.66 2.17 -4.05
CA GLY A 480 24.60 3.17 -4.56
C GLY A 480 23.97 4.53 -4.85
N THR A 481 24.84 5.44 -5.28
CA THR A 481 24.56 6.82 -5.68
C THR A 481 24.64 7.00 -7.20
N VAL A 482 24.17 8.14 -7.70
CA VAL A 482 24.34 8.52 -9.12
C VAL A 482 25.82 8.60 -9.51
N THR A 483 26.73 8.89 -8.57
CA THR A 483 28.19 8.81 -8.79
C THR A 483 28.63 7.39 -9.16
N ASP A 484 28.08 6.34 -8.54
CA ASP A 484 28.39 4.94 -8.89
C ASP A 484 27.91 4.60 -10.32
N LEU A 485 26.77 5.15 -10.73
CA LEU A 485 26.24 5.01 -12.09
C LEU A 485 27.12 5.72 -13.13
N CYS A 486 27.51 6.97 -12.90
CA CYS A 486 28.44 7.68 -13.77
C CYS A 486 29.81 6.97 -13.82
N SER A 487 30.31 6.46 -12.69
CA SER A 487 31.56 5.71 -12.65
C SER A 487 31.48 4.35 -13.35
N ALA A 488 30.31 3.69 -13.37
CA ALA A 488 30.09 2.45 -14.12
C ALA A 488 29.98 2.72 -15.63
N LEU A 489 29.28 3.78 -16.03
CA LEU A 489 29.12 4.17 -17.44
C LEU A 489 30.42 4.70 -18.05
N SER A 490 31.17 5.54 -17.31
CA SER A 490 32.46 6.09 -17.71
C SER A 490 33.47 5.01 -18.13
N LYS A 491 33.49 3.87 -17.43
CA LYS A 491 34.33 2.71 -17.74
C LYS A 491 33.94 1.97 -19.03
N LEU A 492 32.74 2.20 -19.56
CA LEU A 492 32.27 1.63 -20.82
C LEU A 492 32.33 2.63 -21.98
N SER A 493 31.97 3.90 -21.75
CA SER A 493 31.92 4.92 -22.80
C SER A 493 33.22 5.70 -22.99
N GLY A 494 34.16 5.63 -22.04
CA GLY A 494 35.39 6.42 -22.04
C GLY A 494 35.22 7.91 -21.70
N ILE A 495 33.99 8.37 -21.47
CA ILE A 495 33.69 9.76 -21.08
C ILE A 495 34.00 9.93 -19.58
N PRO A 496 34.65 11.04 -19.14
CA PRO A 496 34.88 11.31 -17.73
C PRO A 496 33.57 11.48 -16.94
N GLN A 497 33.51 10.94 -15.71
CA GLN A 497 32.30 10.93 -14.87
C GLN A 497 31.83 12.32 -14.43
N GLU A 498 32.75 13.30 -14.40
CA GLU A 498 32.50 14.72 -14.15
C GLU A 498 31.63 15.36 -15.26
N ASN A 499 31.79 14.93 -16.51
CA ASN A 499 31.06 15.44 -17.68
C ASN A 499 29.69 14.78 -17.89
N MET A 500 29.18 14.03 -16.89
CA MET A 500 27.92 13.30 -16.97
C MET A 500 26.84 13.93 -16.09
N VAL A 501 25.71 14.31 -16.70
CA VAL A 501 24.47 14.68 -15.98
C VAL A 501 23.40 13.65 -16.27
N VAL A 502 22.82 13.06 -15.22
CA VAL A 502 21.80 12.00 -15.31
C VAL A 502 20.41 12.61 -15.12
N ALA A 503 19.47 12.28 -16.00
CA ALA A 503 18.10 12.74 -15.94
C ALA A 503 17.09 11.63 -16.29
N ASP A 504 15.95 11.64 -15.60
CA ASP A 504 14.73 10.94 -15.94
C ASP A 504 13.92 11.80 -16.93
N VAL A 505 13.65 11.25 -18.11
CA VAL A 505 12.91 11.91 -19.20
C VAL A 505 11.58 11.19 -19.37
N TYR A 506 10.48 11.90 -19.15
CA TYR A 506 9.13 11.34 -19.28
C TYR A 506 8.20 12.32 -19.97
N ASN A 507 7.55 11.87 -21.06
CA ASN A 507 6.65 12.66 -21.89
C ASN A 507 7.30 13.95 -22.43
N HIS A 508 8.41 13.78 -23.18
CA HIS A 508 9.16 14.82 -23.91
C HIS A 508 9.73 15.97 -23.06
N ARG A 509 9.95 15.74 -21.76
CA ARG A 509 10.51 16.71 -20.81
C ARG A 509 11.38 16.04 -19.75
N PHE A 510 12.22 16.82 -19.07
CA PHE A 510 12.92 16.36 -17.87
C PHE A 510 11.92 16.25 -16.71
N HIS A 511 11.69 15.03 -16.22
CA HIS A 511 10.88 14.80 -15.03
C HIS A 511 11.71 15.00 -13.76
N LYS A 512 12.95 14.51 -13.75
CA LYS A 512 13.96 14.85 -12.74
C LYS A 512 15.37 14.88 -13.34
N ILE A 513 16.14 15.93 -13.05
CA ILE A 513 17.60 15.91 -13.19
C ILE A 513 18.19 15.54 -11.82
N TYR A 514 19.04 14.51 -11.77
CA TYR A 514 19.60 13.98 -10.52
C TYR A 514 20.93 14.63 -10.17
N ARG A 515 21.21 14.74 -8.86
CA ARG A 515 22.52 15.15 -8.35
C ARG A 515 23.46 13.96 -8.20
N ARG A 516 24.78 14.19 -8.20
CA ARG A 516 25.81 13.14 -8.02
C ARG A 516 25.62 12.33 -6.71
N ASP A 517 25.06 12.95 -5.67
CA ASP A 517 24.73 12.35 -4.37
C ASP A 517 23.33 11.71 -4.27
N ASP A 518 22.48 11.82 -5.30
CA ASP A 518 21.15 11.19 -5.28
C ASP A 518 21.28 9.66 -5.22
N ASN A 519 20.34 9.02 -4.53
CA ASN A 519 20.34 7.56 -4.33
C ASN A 519 19.73 6.85 -5.54
N LEU A 520 20.37 5.80 -6.05
CA LEU A 520 19.89 5.04 -7.21
C LEU A 520 18.50 4.41 -6.99
N ASN A 521 18.12 4.15 -5.73
CA ASN A 521 16.77 3.67 -5.37
C ASN A 521 15.64 4.65 -5.74
N GLN A 522 15.94 5.89 -6.12
CA GLN A 522 14.97 6.86 -6.67
C GLN A 522 14.71 6.69 -8.18
N ILE A 523 15.34 5.70 -8.83
CA ILE A 523 15.14 5.33 -10.23
C ILE A 523 14.54 3.92 -10.26
N MET A 524 13.39 3.75 -10.91
CA MET A 524 12.64 2.50 -11.05
C MET A 524 13.06 1.72 -12.30
N GLU A 525 12.64 0.45 -12.43
CA GLU A 525 12.90 -0.40 -13.62
C GLU A 525 12.14 0.04 -14.90
N LYS A 526 11.42 1.17 -14.85
CA LYS A 526 10.48 1.64 -15.89
C LYS A 526 10.61 3.13 -16.22
N ASP A 527 11.67 3.77 -15.74
CA ASP A 527 11.93 5.20 -15.94
C ASP A 527 13.02 5.33 -17.02
N ASP A 528 12.80 6.14 -18.05
CA ASP A 528 13.72 6.28 -19.18
C ASP A 528 14.86 7.24 -18.80
N ILE A 529 15.99 6.66 -18.37
CA ILE A 529 17.15 7.40 -17.89
C ILE A 529 18.10 7.76 -19.03
N PHE A 530 18.27 9.05 -19.24
CA PHE A 530 19.24 9.64 -20.15
C PHE A 530 20.44 10.20 -19.37
N VAL A 531 21.64 10.04 -19.93
CA VAL A 531 22.88 10.61 -19.41
C VAL A 531 23.46 11.50 -20.48
N TYR A 532 23.59 12.79 -20.19
CA TYR A 532 24.05 13.80 -21.13
C TYR A 532 25.53 14.09 -20.91
N GLU A 533 26.31 14.04 -22.00
CA GLU A 533 27.68 14.52 -22.04
C GLU A 533 27.68 16.05 -22.15
N VAL A 534 28.05 16.72 -21.05
CA VAL A 534 28.10 18.17 -20.89
C VAL A 534 29.39 18.61 -20.24
N GLN A 535 29.76 19.88 -20.36
CA GLN A 535 30.88 20.44 -19.60
C GLN A 535 30.42 20.71 -18.15
N GLU A 536 31.34 20.62 -17.19
CA GLU A 536 31.06 20.98 -15.80
C GLU A 536 30.66 22.47 -15.68
N GLU A 537 29.72 22.76 -14.76
CA GLU A 537 29.24 24.13 -14.55
C GLU A 537 30.27 24.94 -13.74
N ASP A 538 30.60 26.14 -14.23
CA ASP A 538 31.59 27.03 -13.63
C ASP A 538 31.04 28.46 -13.52
N SER A 539 31.92 29.44 -13.27
CA SER A 539 31.55 30.86 -13.19
C SER A 539 31.23 31.48 -14.56
N GLU A 540 31.65 30.87 -15.66
CA GLU A 540 31.49 31.36 -17.04
C GLU A 540 30.46 30.57 -17.85
N ARG A 541 30.02 29.39 -17.40
CA ARG A 541 29.21 28.41 -18.15
C ARG A 541 28.05 27.87 -17.31
N MET A 542 26.93 27.57 -17.95
CA MET A 542 25.79 26.86 -17.37
C MET A 542 25.29 25.77 -18.33
N ASN A 543 24.64 24.73 -17.82
CA ASN A 543 23.98 23.71 -18.63
C ASN A 543 22.48 24.05 -18.76
N LEU A 544 22.08 24.46 -19.96
CA LEU A 544 20.74 24.92 -20.27
C LEU A 544 19.84 23.76 -20.74
N PRO A 545 18.72 23.47 -20.06
CA PRO A 545 17.72 22.53 -20.54
C PRO A 545 16.89 23.16 -21.68
N VAL A 546 16.74 22.43 -22.78
CA VAL A 546 16.03 22.86 -24.00
C VAL A 546 14.96 21.84 -24.38
N TYR A 547 13.72 22.31 -24.53
CA TYR A 547 12.56 21.53 -24.98
C TYR A 547 12.16 21.85 -26.42
N PHE A 548 11.52 20.90 -27.10
CA PHE A 548 10.95 21.10 -28.44
C PHE A 548 9.44 21.24 -28.31
N ARG A 549 8.85 22.25 -28.95
CA ARG A 549 7.40 22.45 -28.98
C ARG A 549 6.89 22.70 -30.39
N GLU A 550 5.73 22.14 -30.69
CA GLU A 550 4.99 22.40 -31.92
C GLU A 550 3.85 23.39 -31.62
N ARG A 551 3.73 24.44 -32.44
CA ARG A 551 2.65 25.44 -32.35
C ARG A 551 1.49 25.04 -33.26
N HIS A 552 0.32 24.77 -32.68
CA HIS A 552 -0.93 24.61 -33.44
C HIS A 552 -1.77 25.89 -33.37
N SER A 553 -2.10 26.44 -34.54
CA SER A 553 -3.06 27.54 -34.68
C SER A 553 -4.48 26.97 -34.76
N LYS A 554 -5.31 27.27 -33.75
CA LYS A 554 -6.72 26.89 -33.76
C LYS A 554 -7.51 27.87 -34.64
N HIS A 555 -8.13 27.36 -35.69
CA HIS A 555 -9.08 28.13 -36.48
C HIS A 555 -10.23 28.59 -35.56
N GLY A 556 -10.41 29.90 -35.41
CA GLY A 556 -11.50 30.50 -34.63
C GLY A 556 -11.18 31.03 -33.23
N GLY A 557 -9.91 31.11 -32.78
CA GLY A 557 -9.63 31.69 -31.45
C GLY A 557 -8.18 32.10 -31.17
N SER A 558 -8.00 33.20 -30.44
CA SER A 558 -6.69 33.81 -30.10
C SER A 558 -5.91 33.05 -29.00
N SER A 559 -5.89 31.71 -29.06
CA SER A 559 -5.08 30.87 -28.17
C SER A 559 -4.30 29.83 -28.97
N THR A 560 -3.01 30.10 -29.16
CA THR A 560 -2.04 29.15 -29.72
C THR A 560 -1.75 28.06 -28.69
N SER A 561 -2.13 26.82 -29.01
CA SER A 561 -1.78 25.66 -28.19
C SER A 561 -0.42 25.11 -28.61
N THR A 562 0.49 24.91 -27.65
CA THR A 562 1.77 24.23 -27.86
C THR A 562 1.76 22.81 -27.31
N MET A 563 2.41 21.87 -28.01
CA MET A 563 2.62 20.50 -27.55
C MET A 563 4.12 20.18 -27.55
N LEU A 564 4.59 19.45 -26.53
CA LEU A 564 5.98 18.98 -26.43
C LEU A 564 6.18 17.74 -27.32
N PHE A 565 7.34 17.63 -27.98
CA PHE A 565 7.72 16.45 -28.79
C PHE A 565 9.22 16.15 -28.70
N GLY A 566 9.66 15.03 -29.30
CA GLY A 566 11.09 14.67 -29.41
C GLY A 566 11.82 14.39 -28.08
N GLN A 567 13.15 14.29 -28.13
CA GLN A 567 13.99 14.10 -26.95
C GLN A 567 14.52 15.45 -26.46
N PRO A 568 14.41 15.80 -25.16
CA PRO A 568 14.88 17.07 -24.64
C PRO A 568 16.42 17.12 -24.63
N LEU A 569 16.98 18.32 -24.83
CA LEU A 569 18.43 18.54 -24.87
C LEU A 569 18.93 19.23 -23.59
N LEU A 570 20.19 18.98 -23.25
CA LEU A 570 20.94 19.70 -22.24
C LEU A 570 22.24 20.21 -22.88
N ILE A 571 22.42 21.54 -22.92
CA ILE A 571 23.49 22.18 -23.71
C ILE A 571 24.29 23.15 -22.85
N THR A 572 25.62 23.02 -22.84
CA THR A 572 26.49 23.99 -22.16
C THR A 572 26.57 25.31 -22.94
N VAL A 573 26.18 26.41 -22.28
CA VAL A 573 26.18 27.77 -22.84
C VAL A 573 26.94 28.76 -21.93
N PRO A 574 27.54 29.83 -22.48
CA PRO A 574 28.11 30.90 -21.66
C PRO A 574 27.06 31.56 -20.74
N ARG A 575 27.46 31.79 -19.49
CA ARG A 575 26.67 32.46 -18.43
C ARG A 575 26.58 33.98 -18.63
N HIS A 576 27.47 34.54 -19.46
CA HIS A 576 27.56 35.96 -19.74
C HIS A 576 27.61 36.19 -21.26
N ASN A 577 27.00 37.28 -21.72
CA ASN A 577 27.01 37.74 -23.12
C ASN A 577 26.47 36.72 -24.15
N LEU A 578 25.60 35.78 -23.74
CA LEU A 578 24.88 34.92 -24.68
C LEU A 578 23.89 35.75 -25.52
N ILE A 579 23.90 35.57 -26.84
CA ILE A 579 23.02 36.23 -27.81
C ILE A 579 22.11 35.16 -28.44
N ALA A 580 20.87 35.53 -28.79
CA ALA A 580 19.87 34.62 -29.36
C ALA A 580 20.40 33.85 -30.59
N ASP A 581 21.11 34.50 -31.51
CA ASP A 581 21.64 33.85 -32.72
C ASP A 581 22.75 32.84 -32.40
N VAL A 582 23.61 33.12 -31.43
CA VAL A 582 24.65 32.18 -30.95
C VAL A 582 24.03 30.95 -30.27
N LEU A 583 22.86 31.11 -29.65
CA LEU A 583 22.07 30.00 -29.12
C LEU A 583 21.37 29.21 -30.25
N TYR A 584 20.90 29.90 -31.30
CA TYR A 584 20.29 29.30 -32.50
C TYR A 584 21.29 28.43 -33.26
N ASP A 585 22.47 28.97 -33.59
CA ASP A 585 23.49 28.22 -34.32
C ASP A 585 23.95 26.98 -33.53
N LYS A 586 24.13 27.09 -32.21
CA LYS A 586 24.44 25.95 -31.33
C LYS A 586 23.35 24.88 -31.27
N ILE A 587 22.09 25.28 -31.24
CA ILE A 587 20.97 24.32 -31.21
C ILE A 587 20.82 23.68 -32.59
N LEU A 588 20.90 24.46 -33.68
CA LEU A 588 20.84 23.98 -35.05
C LEU A 588 21.98 22.99 -35.35
N GLU A 589 23.21 23.28 -34.91
CA GLU A 589 24.35 22.36 -34.95
C GLU A 589 24.01 21.05 -34.21
N ARG A 590 23.45 21.13 -33.00
CA ARG A 590 23.14 19.96 -32.15
C ARG A 590 21.97 19.11 -32.66
N ILE A 591 21.06 19.66 -33.46
CA ILE A 591 19.91 18.94 -34.06
C ILE A 591 20.10 18.61 -35.54
N GLY A 592 21.17 19.11 -36.18
CA GLY A 592 21.37 19.03 -37.63
C GLY A 592 21.44 17.61 -38.22
N ARG A 593 21.63 16.58 -37.39
CA ARG A 593 21.49 15.16 -37.77
C ARG A 593 20.08 14.80 -38.25
N TYR A 594 19.05 15.46 -37.72
CA TYR A 594 17.63 15.19 -38.00
C TYR A 594 16.85 16.45 -38.43
N VAL A 595 17.56 17.47 -38.96
CA VAL A 595 16.95 18.67 -39.55
C VAL A 595 17.47 18.88 -40.97
N LYS A 596 16.58 18.78 -41.95
CA LYS A 596 16.85 18.87 -43.39
C LYS A 596 16.90 20.34 -43.82
N HIS A 597 18.03 20.76 -44.41
CA HIS A 597 18.16 22.10 -44.99
C HIS A 597 17.41 22.22 -46.33
N THR A 598 16.49 23.17 -46.41
CA THR A 598 15.81 23.59 -47.64
C THR A 598 16.74 24.43 -48.53
N GLN A 599 17.45 23.76 -49.46
CA GLN A 599 18.15 24.48 -50.54
C GLN A 599 17.16 24.92 -51.62
N SER A 600 17.14 26.22 -51.94
CA SER A 600 16.28 26.77 -52.98
C SER A 600 16.66 26.26 -54.38
N PRO A 601 15.71 25.77 -55.19
CA PRO A 601 15.99 25.26 -56.53
C PRO A 601 16.20 26.39 -57.54
N ASN A 602 17.44 26.90 -57.65
CA ASN A 602 17.93 27.59 -58.85
C ASN A 602 19.47 27.71 -58.82
N GLY A 603 20.15 26.93 -59.67
CA GLY A 603 21.61 26.94 -59.83
C GLY A 603 21.99 26.22 -61.12
N GLU A 604 22.14 26.97 -62.21
CA GLU A 604 22.35 26.40 -63.54
C GLU A 604 23.68 25.66 -63.70
N SER A 605 23.64 24.56 -64.46
CA SER A 605 24.79 23.73 -64.80
C SER A 605 25.90 24.51 -65.53
N ARG A 606 27.06 24.67 -64.89
CA ARG A 606 28.34 24.86 -65.59
C ARG A 606 29.38 23.86 -65.13
N ALA A 607 29.88 23.07 -66.08
CA ALA A 607 30.75 21.94 -65.81
C ALA A 607 32.24 22.33 -65.78
N SER A 608 32.98 21.70 -64.87
CA SER A 608 34.38 21.33 -65.04
C SER A 608 34.55 19.93 -64.44
N ALA A 609 35.35 19.06 -65.07
CA ALA A 609 35.33 17.62 -64.79
C ALA A 609 36.72 17.05 -64.50
N SER A 610 36.79 16.09 -63.58
CA SER A 610 37.85 15.07 -63.53
C SER A 610 37.41 13.82 -62.76
N ALA A 611 37.80 12.66 -63.30
CA ALA A 611 37.90 11.28 -62.77
C ALA A 611 37.87 11.06 -61.23
N SER A 612 37.50 9.90 -60.65
CA SER A 612 36.93 8.59 -61.09
C SER A 612 36.76 7.71 -59.83
N ALA A 613 36.01 6.60 -59.72
CA ALA A 613 35.05 5.84 -60.54
C ALA A 613 34.08 5.13 -59.53
N THR A 614 33.26 4.07 -59.74
CA THR A 614 33.14 3.00 -60.76
C THR A 614 31.70 2.42 -60.74
N PHE A 615 31.40 1.35 -61.48
CA PHE A 615 30.08 0.70 -61.58
C PHE A 615 29.85 -0.46 -60.60
N ALA A 616 28.61 -0.60 -60.14
CA ALA A 616 27.95 -1.86 -59.78
C ALA A 616 26.44 -1.77 -60.12
N ILE A 617 25.80 -2.91 -60.40
CA ILE A 617 24.43 -3.08 -60.96
C ILE A 617 23.72 -4.11 -60.03
N CYS A 618 22.42 -4.07 -59.67
CA CYS A 618 21.20 -4.14 -60.49
C CYS A 618 19.90 -3.88 -59.68
N SER A 619 18.76 -3.72 -60.39
CA SER A 619 17.33 -4.05 -60.09
C SER A 619 16.87 -4.42 -58.65
N GLY A 620 15.65 -4.06 -58.21
CA GLY A 620 14.52 -3.37 -58.89
C GLY A 620 13.19 -3.53 -58.12
N GLU A 621 12.10 -2.96 -58.67
CA GLU A 621 10.65 -3.23 -58.44
C GLU A 621 10.17 -3.61 -57.02
N GLU A 622 9.53 -2.67 -56.30
CA GLU A 622 8.07 -2.54 -56.11
C GLU A 622 7.49 -3.28 -54.88
N GLU A 623 6.91 -2.53 -53.94
CA GLU A 623 5.84 -3.02 -53.05
C GLU A 623 4.67 -2.03 -53.09
N ALA A 624 3.44 -2.57 -53.18
CA ALA A 624 2.22 -1.80 -53.31
C ALA A 624 1.50 -1.63 -51.96
N MET A 625 0.84 -0.47 -51.79
CA MET A 625 -0.17 -0.28 -50.74
C MET A 625 -1.48 -0.97 -51.14
N ASP A 626 -2.27 -1.43 -50.17
CA ASP A 626 -3.70 -1.69 -50.36
C ASP A 626 -4.51 -1.26 -49.12
N HIS A 627 -5.82 -1.05 -49.29
CA HIS A 627 -6.68 -0.23 -48.42
C HIS A 627 -7.73 -1.03 -47.61
N GLN A 628 -8.15 -0.41 -46.49
CA GLN A 628 -9.50 -0.48 -45.89
C GLN A 628 -9.62 0.71 -44.90
N VAL A 629 -10.45 1.75 -45.00
CA VAL A 629 -11.79 2.06 -45.58
C VAL A 629 -12.93 2.08 -44.53
N SER A 630 -13.17 3.29 -43.97
CA SER A 630 -14.49 3.90 -43.65
C SER A 630 -15.40 3.23 -42.58
N PRO A 631 -16.52 3.86 -42.12
CA PRO A 631 -17.13 5.16 -42.46
C PRO A 631 -17.43 6.11 -41.27
N GLU A 632 -18.19 7.18 -41.55
CA GLU A 632 -18.65 8.28 -40.65
C GLU A 632 -19.92 7.92 -39.83
N PRO A 633 -20.52 8.89 -39.11
CA PRO A 633 -21.71 9.54 -39.70
C PRO A 633 -21.87 11.08 -39.47
N GLU A 634 -22.84 11.66 -40.18
CA GLU A 634 -23.14 13.10 -40.34
C GLU A 634 -23.90 13.77 -39.17
N ASN A 635 -23.84 15.10 -39.07
CA ASN A 635 -25.03 15.99 -39.01
C ASN A 635 -24.71 17.49 -39.13
N GLY A 636 -25.65 18.33 -39.63
CA GLY A 636 -25.76 19.74 -39.17
C GLY A 636 -25.54 20.91 -40.16
N GLN A 637 -26.27 20.92 -41.27
CA GLN A 637 -26.70 22.05 -42.14
C GLN A 637 -26.62 23.53 -41.64
N SER A 638 -26.23 24.43 -42.58
CA SER A 638 -26.74 25.81 -42.87
C SER A 638 -26.71 26.90 -41.77
N GLU A 639 -26.67 28.22 -42.05
CA GLU A 639 -27.26 29.02 -43.13
C GLU A 639 -26.33 30.10 -43.74
N GLU A 640 -26.78 30.75 -44.82
CA GLU A 640 -26.12 31.83 -45.56
C GLU A 640 -26.83 33.18 -45.29
N GLU A 641 -26.09 34.28 -45.17
CA GLU A 641 -26.61 35.64 -45.40
C GLU A 641 -25.59 36.46 -46.22
N GLU A 642 -26.07 37.23 -47.20
CA GLU A 642 -25.30 38.00 -48.18
C GLU A 642 -25.45 39.52 -47.99
N GLU A 643 -24.46 40.30 -48.47
CA GLU A 643 -24.52 41.77 -48.72
C GLU A 643 -24.80 42.67 -47.48
N GLU A 644 -24.57 43.99 -47.46
CA GLU A 644 -23.87 44.94 -48.36
C GLU A 644 -22.78 45.68 -47.50
N THR A 645 -22.07 46.77 -47.83
CA THR A 645 -22.08 47.82 -48.89
C THR A 645 -20.60 48.17 -49.21
N SER A 646 -20.33 49.03 -50.19
CA SER A 646 -19.04 49.69 -50.41
C SER A 646 -18.71 50.73 -49.31
N ASP A 647 -17.45 51.17 -49.12
CA ASP A 647 -16.92 52.29 -49.92
C ASP A 647 -15.38 52.42 -49.97
N LEU A 648 -14.96 53.15 -51.01
CA LEU A 648 -13.60 53.61 -51.30
C LEU A 648 -13.29 54.89 -50.48
N GLU A 649 -12.11 55.52 -50.44
CA GLU A 649 -10.84 55.38 -51.16
C GLU A 649 -9.76 56.14 -50.38
N ASN A 650 -8.51 55.63 -50.29
CA ASN A 650 -7.30 56.33 -50.77
C ASN A 650 -6.04 55.48 -50.54
N GLY A 651 -5.01 55.67 -51.35
CA GLY A 651 -3.78 54.89 -51.27
C GLY A 651 -2.50 55.72 -51.22
N SER A 652 -1.44 55.13 -50.68
CA SER A 652 -0.06 55.57 -50.84
C SER A 652 0.80 54.36 -51.23
N LYS A 653 1.47 54.43 -52.38
CA LYS A 653 2.59 53.54 -52.69
C LYS A 653 3.88 54.21 -52.26
N GLU A 654 4.69 53.52 -51.45
CA GLU A 654 6.14 53.70 -51.45
C GLU A 654 6.79 52.31 -51.52
N ASP A 655 7.79 52.15 -52.40
CA ASP A 655 8.48 50.88 -52.64
C ASP A 655 9.55 50.62 -51.57
N ALA A 656 9.44 49.50 -50.86
CA ALA A 656 10.50 48.97 -50.00
C ALA A 656 10.96 47.58 -50.50
N LYS A 657 12.06 47.56 -51.27
CA LYS A 657 12.85 46.34 -51.52
C LYS A 657 13.92 46.17 -50.45
N LEU A 658 14.42 44.92 -50.35
CA LEU A 658 15.29 44.37 -49.28
C LEU A 658 14.56 44.16 -47.93
N SER A 659 14.87 43.11 -47.17
CA SER A 659 15.96 42.13 -47.33
C SER A 659 15.48 40.67 -47.24
N SER A 660 16.17 39.79 -47.97
CA SER A 660 15.97 38.34 -47.89
C SER A 660 16.90 37.74 -46.82
N LEU A 661 16.41 37.63 -45.60
CA LEU A 661 16.98 36.73 -44.59
C LEU A 661 16.38 35.32 -44.78
N PRO A 662 17.13 34.24 -44.53
CA PRO A 662 16.54 32.91 -44.44
C PRO A 662 15.57 32.88 -43.26
N ALA A 663 14.38 32.28 -43.45
CA ALA A 663 13.43 32.11 -42.36
C ALA A 663 14.05 31.22 -41.27
N LYS A 664 13.97 31.65 -40.00
CA LYS A 664 14.37 30.82 -38.86
C LYS A 664 13.38 29.66 -38.75
N LEU A 665 13.90 28.44 -38.56
CA LEU A 665 13.13 27.19 -38.53
C LEU A 665 12.30 27.02 -37.24
N PHE A 666 12.68 27.76 -36.19
CA PHE A 666 12.03 27.78 -34.89
C PHE A 666 12.34 29.09 -34.16
N ASP A 667 11.41 29.51 -33.29
CA ASP A 667 11.57 30.64 -32.37
C ASP A 667 12.02 30.16 -30.97
N PHE A 668 12.37 31.11 -30.10
CA PHE A 668 12.65 30.84 -28.69
C PHE A 668 11.61 31.42 -27.72
N SER A 669 11.21 30.60 -26.75
CA SER A 669 10.46 31.01 -25.56
C SER A 669 11.23 30.65 -24.28
N ILE A 670 11.33 31.57 -23.30
CA ILE A 670 11.66 31.15 -21.92
C ILE A 670 10.41 30.51 -21.33
N VAL A 671 10.57 29.33 -20.75
CA VAL A 671 9.47 28.50 -20.25
C VAL A 671 9.67 28.11 -18.80
N ASN A 672 8.58 27.67 -18.16
CA ASN A 672 8.66 27.00 -16.87
C ASN A 672 9.46 25.68 -16.97
N SER A 673 9.87 25.13 -15.83
CA SER A 673 10.64 23.86 -15.75
C SER A 673 9.93 22.68 -16.43
N TYR A 674 8.60 22.72 -16.58
CA TYR A 674 7.79 21.72 -17.27
C TYR A 674 7.66 21.94 -18.79
N GLY A 675 8.19 23.04 -19.34
CA GLY A 675 8.13 23.42 -20.76
C GLY A 675 6.79 23.99 -21.26
N THR A 676 5.70 23.79 -20.52
CA THR A 676 4.33 24.01 -21.00
C THR A 676 3.86 25.46 -20.96
N ALA A 677 4.47 26.33 -20.15
CA ALA A 677 4.04 27.73 -20.01
C ALA A 677 5.17 28.71 -20.32
N ASN A 678 4.88 29.71 -21.16
CA ASN A 678 5.80 30.80 -21.46
C ASN A 678 5.91 31.74 -20.25
N ILE A 679 7.13 32.06 -19.85
CA ILE A 679 7.45 33.08 -18.84
C ILE A 679 7.72 34.42 -19.54
N SER A 680 8.49 34.40 -20.63
CA SER A 680 8.70 35.56 -21.49
C SER A 680 9.09 35.15 -22.91
N PRO A 681 8.65 35.89 -23.94
CA PRO A 681 9.25 35.80 -25.27
C PRO A 681 10.68 36.34 -25.22
N LEU A 682 11.59 35.70 -25.95
CA LEU A 682 12.96 36.19 -26.11
C LEU A 682 12.99 37.25 -27.23
N PRO A 683 13.66 38.41 -27.03
CA PRO A 683 13.73 39.44 -28.06
C PRO A 683 14.62 38.96 -29.22
N CYS A 684 14.08 38.96 -30.44
CA CYS A 684 14.78 38.52 -31.63
C CYS A 684 15.93 39.45 -32.08
N ASP A 685 15.96 40.68 -31.58
CA ASP A 685 16.86 41.74 -32.02
C ASP A 685 18.17 41.77 -31.21
N GLY A 686 19.10 40.83 -31.46
CA GLY A 686 20.54 40.91 -31.13
C GLY A 686 20.95 41.15 -29.66
N ASN A 687 20.01 41.16 -28.71
CA ASN A 687 20.25 41.55 -27.32
C ASN A 687 20.82 40.40 -26.47
N VAL A 688 21.57 40.75 -25.42
CA VAL A 688 22.13 39.77 -24.47
C VAL A 688 21.01 39.12 -23.65
N LEU A 689 20.94 37.80 -23.69
CA LEU A 689 19.96 37.01 -22.97
C LEU A 689 20.25 36.99 -21.47
N LYS A 690 19.34 37.53 -20.66
CA LYS A 690 19.38 37.44 -19.19
C LYS A 690 18.85 36.08 -18.74
N LEU A 691 19.65 35.03 -18.93
CA LEU A 691 19.36 33.70 -18.41
C LEU A 691 19.82 33.54 -16.96
N ASN A 692 19.04 32.79 -16.21
CA ASN A 692 19.27 32.46 -14.80
C ASN A 692 19.76 30.99 -14.69
N PRO A 693 20.42 30.57 -13.60
CA PRO A 693 20.87 29.17 -13.42
C PRO A 693 19.75 28.11 -13.40
N HIS A 694 18.48 28.54 -13.41
CA HIS A 694 17.30 27.68 -13.47
C HIS A 694 16.36 28.06 -14.64
N SER A 695 16.82 28.90 -15.58
CA SER A 695 16.09 29.18 -16.81
C SER A 695 15.97 27.91 -17.65
N THR A 696 14.79 27.69 -18.21
CA THR A 696 14.53 26.63 -19.20
C THR A 696 14.04 27.28 -20.49
N VAL A 697 14.46 26.77 -21.64
CA VAL A 697 14.09 27.31 -22.95
C VAL A 697 13.30 26.26 -23.73
N ALA A 698 12.32 26.70 -24.51
CA ALA A 698 11.71 25.90 -25.55
C ALA A 698 12.05 26.48 -26.93
N ILE A 699 12.35 25.60 -27.88
CA ILE A 699 12.32 25.93 -29.31
C ILE A 699 10.93 25.63 -29.85
N ASP A 700 10.32 26.65 -30.45
CA ASP A 700 8.96 26.60 -30.98
C ASP A 700 9.00 26.45 -32.50
N TRP A 701 8.64 25.27 -32.97
CA TRP A 701 8.43 24.98 -34.39
C TRP A 701 6.97 25.29 -34.76
N ASP A 702 6.76 25.80 -35.97
CA ASP A 702 5.47 25.69 -36.63
C ASP A 702 5.29 24.29 -37.26
N ALA A 703 4.03 23.88 -37.47
CA ALA A 703 3.72 22.53 -37.93
C ALA A 703 4.16 22.25 -39.38
N GLU A 704 4.29 23.27 -40.24
CA GLU A 704 4.70 23.09 -41.63
C GLU A 704 6.21 22.93 -41.75
N SER A 705 7.00 23.78 -41.08
CA SER A 705 8.45 23.64 -40.97
C SER A 705 8.85 22.35 -40.26
N LYS A 706 8.13 21.94 -39.20
CA LYS A 706 8.37 20.63 -38.57
C LYS A 706 8.15 19.50 -39.58
N LYS A 707 7.00 19.45 -40.24
CA LYS A 707 6.66 18.38 -41.21
C LYS A 707 7.60 18.32 -42.41
N LEU A 708 8.14 19.46 -42.85
CA LEU A 708 9.05 19.53 -43.99
C LEU A 708 10.51 19.22 -43.62
N CYS A 709 10.97 19.71 -42.46
CA CYS A 709 12.40 19.74 -42.13
C CYS A 709 12.80 18.77 -41.02
N TYR A 710 11.93 18.41 -40.08
CA TYR A 710 12.25 17.53 -38.94
C TYR A 710 12.10 16.05 -39.33
N ASP A 711 13.15 15.25 -39.11
CA ASP A 711 13.11 13.81 -39.31
C ASP A 711 12.89 13.09 -37.98
N GLU A 712 11.63 12.75 -37.68
CA GLU A 712 11.23 12.15 -36.41
C GLU A 712 11.83 10.75 -36.20
N GLN A 713 12.02 9.97 -37.29
CA GLN A 713 12.64 8.65 -37.22
C GLN A 713 14.14 8.74 -36.89
N GLU A 714 14.87 9.65 -37.53
CA GLU A 714 16.28 9.89 -37.20
C GLU A 714 16.43 10.55 -35.81
N ALA A 715 15.51 11.45 -35.41
CA ALA A 715 15.55 12.08 -34.09
C ALA A 715 15.46 11.05 -32.95
N GLU A 716 14.59 10.05 -33.07
CA GLU A 716 14.43 8.97 -32.07
C GLU A 716 15.42 7.80 -32.24
N ALA A 717 16.11 7.70 -33.39
CA ALA A 717 17.07 6.63 -33.67
C ALA A 717 18.23 6.58 -32.66
N TYR A 718 18.45 5.41 -32.07
CA TYR A 718 19.48 5.14 -31.08
C TYR A 718 20.26 3.86 -31.42
N GLU A 719 21.51 3.79 -30.94
CA GLU A 719 22.41 2.65 -31.14
C GLU A 719 22.51 1.79 -29.87
N LYS A 720 22.92 0.53 -30.00
CA LYS A 720 23.03 -0.41 -28.86
C LYS A 720 24.49 -0.82 -28.68
N HIS A 721 25.06 -0.45 -27.53
CA HIS A 721 26.43 -0.82 -27.16
C HIS A 721 26.57 -2.34 -26.91
N ASP A 722 27.77 -2.91 -27.02
CA ASP A 722 28.04 -4.34 -26.81
C ASP A 722 27.55 -4.89 -25.46
N SER A 723 27.43 -4.06 -24.43
CA SER A 723 26.83 -4.48 -23.14
C SER A 723 25.34 -4.83 -23.24
N MET A 724 24.64 -4.38 -24.29
CA MET A 724 23.28 -4.81 -24.67
C MET A 724 23.25 -6.19 -25.34
N LEU A 725 24.33 -6.60 -26.02
CA LEU A 725 24.42 -7.87 -26.77
C LEU A 725 24.66 -9.09 -25.89
N GLN A 726 25.11 -8.90 -24.64
CA GLN A 726 25.17 -10.00 -23.67
C GLN A 726 23.76 -10.59 -23.44
N PRO A 727 23.57 -11.92 -23.49
CA PRO A 727 22.27 -12.51 -23.22
C PRO A 727 21.87 -12.20 -21.77
N GLN A 728 20.61 -11.81 -21.55
CA GLN A 728 20.09 -11.63 -20.20
C GLN A 728 20.28 -12.93 -19.41
N LYS A 729 21.14 -12.91 -18.39
CA LYS A 729 21.19 -13.99 -17.40
C LYS A 729 19.79 -14.13 -16.82
N LYS A 730 19.13 -15.28 -17.05
CA LYS A 730 17.79 -15.58 -16.51
C LYS A 730 17.71 -15.12 -15.06
N LYS A 731 16.63 -14.39 -14.70
CA LYS A 731 16.48 -13.77 -13.37
C LYS A 731 16.77 -14.82 -12.30
N ALA A 732 17.95 -14.72 -11.66
CA ALA A 732 18.48 -15.83 -10.88
C ALA A 732 17.49 -16.29 -9.80
N THR A 733 17.06 -17.53 -9.93
CA THR A 733 16.28 -18.29 -8.95
C THR A 733 17.17 -18.61 -7.77
N VAL A 734 16.58 -18.62 -6.58
CA VAL A 734 17.23 -19.05 -5.33
C VAL A 734 16.46 -20.27 -4.82
N ALA A 735 17.13 -21.38 -4.52
CA ALA A 735 16.47 -22.53 -3.92
C ALA A 735 16.07 -22.23 -2.46
N LEU A 736 14.92 -22.75 -2.01
CA LEU A 736 14.49 -22.63 -0.61
C LEU A 736 15.56 -23.11 0.38
N ARG A 737 16.33 -24.15 -0.03
CA ARG A 737 17.57 -24.62 0.60
C ARG A 737 18.52 -23.47 0.96
N GLU A 738 18.88 -22.62 0.01
CA GLU A 738 19.83 -21.51 0.20
C GLU A 738 19.30 -20.50 1.24
N CYS A 739 17.97 -20.29 1.30
CA CYS A 739 17.33 -19.43 2.29
C CYS A 739 17.34 -20.04 3.70
N ILE A 740 17.24 -21.37 3.82
CA ILE A 740 17.37 -22.10 5.10
C ILE A 740 18.83 -22.12 5.55
N GLU A 741 19.76 -22.41 4.65
CA GLU A 741 21.22 -22.35 4.91
C GLU A 741 21.61 -20.93 5.36
N LEU A 742 21.11 -19.88 4.70
CA LEU A 742 21.34 -18.49 5.11
C LEU A 742 20.76 -18.19 6.50
N PHE A 743 19.57 -18.70 6.83
CA PHE A 743 18.98 -18.58 8.18
C PHE A 743 19.81 -19.28 9.27
N THR A 744 20.49 -20.38 8.95
CA THR A 744 21.35 -21.11 9.90
C THR A 744 22.82 -20.64 9.88
N THR A 745 23.20 -19.67 9.04
CA THR A 745 24.54 -19.06 9.12
C THR A 745 24.72 -18.24 10.40
N MET A 746 25.98 -18.02 10.79
CA MET A 746 26.32 -17.12 11.89
C MET A 746 26.32 -15.67 11.42
N GLU A 747 25.45 -14.84 12.00
CA GLU A 747 25.38 -13.39 11.77
C GLU A 747 25.94 -12.60 12.97
N THR A 748 26.31 -11.33 12.75
CA THR A 748 26.69 -10.40 13.83
C THR A 748 25.50 -9.49 14.14
N LEU A 749 25.13 -9.37 15.41
CA LEU A 749 24.03 -8.50 15.84
C LEU A 749 24.28 -7.02 15.50
N GLY A 750 23.24 -6.37 14.98
CA GLY A 750 23.30 -4.95 14.62
C GLY A 750 23.37 -4.01 15.83
N GLU A 751 23.78 -2.76 15.59
CA GLU A 751 23.95 -1.73 16.63
C GLU A 751 22.66 -1.44 17.45
N HIS A 752 21.50 -1.80 16.91
CA HIS A 752 20.18 -1.55 17.52
C HIS A 752 19.55 -2.79 18.19
N ASP A 753 20.18 -3.96 18.09
CA ASP A 753 19.78 -5.20 18.80
C ASP A 753 20.98 -5.92 19.47
N PRO A 754 21.77 -5.25 20.33
CA PRO A 754 22.94 -5.85 20.96
C PRO A 754 22.56 -6.74 22.16
N TRP A 755 23.17 -7.93 22.25
CA TRP A 755 22.92 -8.88 23.34
C TRP A 755 23.58 -8.47 24.66
N TYR A 756 22.87 -8.57 25.78
CA TYR A 756 23.43 -8.32 27.11
C TYR A 756 24.33 -9.48 27.56
N CYS A 757 25.64 -9.25 27.58
CA CYS A 757 26.58 -10.25 28.07
C CYS A 757 26.61 -10.28 29.61
N PRO A 758 26.26 -11.39 30.29
CA PRO A 758 26.26 -11.46 31.75
C PRO A 758 27.67 -11.41 32.35
N THR A 759 28.70 -11.79 31.59
CA THR A 759 30.11 -11.75 32.00
C THR A 759 30.68 -10.32 31.92
N CYS A 760 30.49 -9.62 30.79
CA CYS A 760 30.93 -8.22 30.64
C CYS A 760 29.99 -7.21 31.34
N LYS A 761 28.77 -7.63 31.72
CA LYS A 761 27.69 -6.81 32.27
C LYS A 761 27.30 -5.61 31.40
N LYS A 762 27.43 -5.77 30.08
CA LYS A 762 27.27 -4.74 29.05
C LYS A 762 26.61 -5.36 27.81
N HIS A 763 25.84 -4.57 27.07
CA HIS A 763 25.33 -4.94 25.75
C HIS A 763 26.47 -4.98 24.72
N GLN A 764 26.50 -6.02 23.89
CA GLN A 764 27.55 -6.27 22.90
C GLN A 764 26.96 -6.75 21.57
N GLN A 765 27.66 -6.45 20.47
CA GLN A 765 27.38 -7.07 19.17
C GLN A 765 27.91 -8.51 19.16
N ALA A 766 27.18 -9.40 19.85
CA ALA A 766 27.45 -10.83 19.81
C ALA A 766 27.26 -11.37 18.38
N THR A 767 28.00 -12.41 18.03
CA THR A 767 27.57 -13.25 16.90
C THR A 767 26.47 -14.18 17.38
N LYS A 768 25.48 -14.39 16.50
CA LYS A 768 24.29 -15.21 16.74
C LYS A 768 24.19 -16.24 15.63
N LYS A 769 23.83 -17.47 15.99
CA LYS A 769 23.56 -18.56 15.07
C LYS A 769 22.32 -19.31 15.53
N PHE A 770 21.44 -19.66 14.59
CA PHE A 770 20.33 -20.57 14.82
C PHE A 770 20.65 -21.94 14.22
N ASP A 771 20.35 -23.01 14.94
CA ASP A 771 20.27 -24.38 14.41
C ASP A 771 18.88 -24.93 14.69
N LEU A 772 18.28 -25.66 13.75
CA LEU A 772 16.95 -26.26 13.96
C LEU A 772 17.11 -27.53 14.82
N TRP A 773 16.39 -27.64 15.95
CA TRP A 773 16.49 -28.82 16.83
C TRP A 773 15.32 -29.77 16.64
N SER A 774 14.09 -29.27 16.62
CA SER A 774 12.89 -30.06 16.30
C SER A 774 11.91 -29.26 15.48
N LEU A 775 11.18 -29.93 14.59
CA LEU A 775 10.29 -29.29 13.62
C LEU A 775 8.82 -29.70 13.85
N PRO A 776 7.88 -28.76 13.68
CA PRO A 776 6.45 -28.97 13.96
C PRO A 776 5.76 -29.92 12.97
N ARG A 777 4.49 -30.26 13.25
CA ARG A 777 3.67 -31.06 12.34
C ARG A 777 3.25 -30.25 11.11
N ILE A 778 2.92 -28.97 11.29
CA ILE A 778 2.76 -27.98 10.23
C ILE A 778 3.88 -26.94 10.36
N LEU A 779 4.78 -26.90 9.39
CA LEU A 779 5.87 -25.94 9.30
C LEU A 779 5.44 -24.74 8.44
N VAL A 780 5.33 -23.56 9.06
CA VAL A 780 5.07 -22.30 8.37
C VAL A 780 6.40 -21.63 8.03
N VAL A 781 6.59 -21.27 6.76
CA VAL A 781 7.83 -20.67 6.24
C VAL A 781 7.51 -19.36 5.54
N HIS A 782 7.80 -18.23 6.20
CA HIS A 782 7.73 -16.89 5.65
C HIS A 782 9.04 -16.57 4.89
N LEU A 783 8.90 -16.10 3.64
CA LEU A 783 9.99 -15.58 2.85
C LEU A 783 10.10 -14.07 3.07
N LYS A 784 11.17 -13.58 3.70
CA LYS A 784 11.34 -12.17 4.10
C LYS A 784 11.58 -11.26 2.88
N ARG A 785 10.51 -11.01 2.11
CA ARG A 785 10.52 -10.20 0.89
C ARG A 785 10.56 -8.71 1.16
N PHE A 786 9.89 -8.24 2.21
CA PHE A 786 9.80 -6.82 2.51
C PHE A 786 11.02 -6.31 3.28
N SER A 787 11.49 -5.12 2.93
CA SER A 787 12.53 -4.39 3.65
C SER A 787 12.10 -2.95 3.94
N TYR A 788 12.21 -2.56 5.22
CA TYR A 788 11.73 -1.28 5.75
C TYR A 788 12.90 -0.33 5.96
N ASN A 789 13.21 0.49 4.96
CA ASN A 789 14.14 1.61 5.11
C ASN A 789 13.37 2.89 5.51
N ARG A 790 14.03 3.82 6.22
CA ARG A 790 13.38 5.02 6.80
C ARG A 790 12.64 5.90 5.79
N CYS A 791 12.98 5.84 4.51
CA CYS A 791 12.41 6.69 3.45
C CYS A 791 11.57 5.92 2.42
N TRP A 792 11.75 4.59 2.30
CA TRP A 792 11.10 3.77 1.28
C TRP A 792 10.99 2.30 1.69
N ARG A 793 9.93 1.63 1.22
CA ARG A 793 9.62 0.22 1.47
C ARG A 793 9.89 -0.59 0.19
N ASP A 794 10.82 -1.53 0.26
CA ASP A 794 11.27 -2.36 -0.89
C ASP A 794 10.69 -3.78 -0.80
N LYS A 795 10.55 -4.46 -1.94
CA LYS A 795 10.07 -5.84 -2.04
C LYS A 795 11.00 -6.66 -2.94
N LEU A 796 11.58 -7.71 -2.38
CA LEU A 796 12.40 -8.67 -3.11
C LEU A 796 11.52 -9.60 -3.95
N ASP A 797 11.38 -9.26 -5.23
CA ASP A 797 10.62 -10.00 -6.25
C ASP A 797 11.41 -11.21 -6.84
N THR A 798 12.40 -11.71 -6.10
CA THR A 798 13.22 -12.90 -6.43
C THR A 798 12.34 -14.15 -6.52
N VAL A 799 12.46 -14.93 -7.59
CA VAL A 799 11.84 -16.27 -7.63
C VAL A 799 12.58 -17.17 -6.65
N VAL A 800 11.86 -17.64 -5.63
CA VAL A 800 12.35 -18.71 -4.75
C VAL A 800 11.79 -20.01 -5.29
N ASP A 801 12.65 -20.97 -5.58
CA ASP A 801 12.28 -22.31 -6.00
C ASP A 801 12.06 -23.18 -4.77
N PHE A 802 10.86 -23.70 -4.59
CA PHE A 802 10.46 -24.47 -3.42
C PHE A 802 9.71 -25.75 -3.82
N PRO A 803 10.09 -26.91 -3.26
CA PRO A 803 9.47 -28.17 -3.64
C PRO A 803 8.04 -28.27 -3.10
N ILE A 804 7.11 -28.65 -3.97
CA ILE A 804 5.68 -28.84 -3.63
C ILE A 804 5.47 -30.14 -2.82
N ARG A 805 6.39 -31.10 -2.97
CA ARG A 805 6.38 -32.41 -2.30
C ARG A 805 7.79 -32.81 -1.92
N ASP A 806 7.92 -33.69 -0.93
CA ASP A 806 9.20 -34.31 -0.53
C ASP A 806 10.28 -33.29 -0.11
N LEU A 807 9.89 -32.19 0.54
CA LEU A 807 10.82 -31.27 1.20
C LEU A 807 11.51 -31.99 2.37
N ASN A 808 12.73 -32.45 2.17
CA ASN A 808 13.57 -33.01 3.22
C ASN A 808 14.19 -31.88 4.06
N MET A 809 13.76 -31.74 5.31
CA MET A 809 14.34 -30.79 6.27
C MET A 809 15.38 -31.44 7.19
N SER A 810 15.55 -32.77 7.15
CA SER A 810 16.35 -33.55 8.10
C SER A 810 17.82 -33.14 8.13
N GLU A 811 18.35 -32.64 7.01
CA GLU A 811 19.73 -32.19 6.87
C GLU A 811 20.05 -30.86 7.59
N PHE A 812 19.02 -30.06 7.89
CA PHE A 812 19.14 -28.80 8.64
C PHE A 812 18.88 -28.97 10.14
N VAL A 813 18.47 -30.18 10.56
CA VAL A 813 18.18 -30.51 11.96
C VAL A 813 19.43 -31.04 12.64
N CYS A 814 19.79 -30.45 13.79
CA CYS A 814 21.03 -30.77 14.50
C CYS A 814 20.89 -31.81 15.63
N ASP A 815 19.67 -32.33 15.89
CA ASP A 815 19.44 -33.45 16.80
C ASP A 815 19.83 -34.78 16.12
N PRO A 816 20.88 -35.50 16.57
CA PRO A 816 21.32 -36.76 15.98
C PRO A 816 20.36 -37.94 16.24
N LYS A 817 19.29 -37.73 17.01
CA LYS A 817 18.22 -38.71 17.27
C LYS A 817 16.92 -38.41 16.52
N ALA A 818 16.89 -37.36 15.70
CA ALA A 818 15.75 -37.01 14.87
C ALA A 818 15.38 -38.13 13.88
N GLY A 819 14.06 -38.35 13.70
CA GLY A 819 13.54 -39.11 12.56
C GLY A 819 13.55 -38.29 11.26
N PRO A 820 13.20 -38.91 10.12
CA PRO A 820 13.14 -38.23 8.83
C PRO A 820 12.07 -37.13 8.83
N TYR A 821 12.49 -35.88 8.61
CA TYR A 821 11.64 -34.71 8.51
C TYR A 821 11.30 -34.42 7.04
N ILE A 822 10.37 -35.18 6.46
CA ILE A 822 9.87 -34.99 5.09
C ILE A 822 8.54 -34.23 5.14
N TYR A 823 8.41 -33.19 4.32
CA TYR A 823 7.22 -32.32 4.26
C TYR A 823 6.64 -32.21 2.84
N ASP A 824 5.31 -32.07 2.75
CA ASP A 824 4.58 -31.70 1.54
C ASP A 824 3.92 -30.33 1.70
N LEU A 825 3.85 -29.56 0.62
CA LEU A 825 3.19 -28.26 0.61
C LEU A 825 1.66 -28.44 0.64
N ILE A 826 0.97 -27.66 1.50
CA ILE A 826 -0.49 -27.69 1.65
C ILE A 826 -1.16 -26.34 1.35
N ALA A 827 -0.47 -25.21 1.53
CA ALA A 827 -0.97 -23.89 1.16
C ALA A 827 0.18 -22.89 0.91
N VAL A 828 -0.13 -21.82 0.17
CA VAL A 828 0.78 -20.69 -0.10
C VAL A 828 -0.01 -19.38 -0.05
N SER A 829 0.40 -18.44 0.80
CA SER A 829 0.01 -17.04 0.69
C SER A 829 0.88 -16.37 -0.38
N ASN A 830 0.23 -15.75 -1.38
CA ASN A 830 0.85 -14.98 -2.44
C ASN A 830 0.69 -13.47 -2.18
N HIS A 831 1.65 -12.66 -2.63
CA HIS A 831 1.54 -11.20 -2.66
C HIS A 831 1.99 -10.59 -4.01
N TYR A 832 1.04 -9.96 -4.70
CA TYR A 832 1.24 -9.19 -5.93
C TYR A 832 1.35 -7.68 -5.63
N GLY A 833 2.03 -6.92 -6.48
CA GLY A 833 2.28 -5.49 -6.23
C GLY A 833 3.28 -5.23 -5.10
N GLY A 834 3.23 -4.02 -4.54
CA GLY A 834 4.19 -3.48 -3.56
C GLY A 834 3.52 -2.90 -2.31
N MET A 835 4.32 -2.49 -1.31
CA MET A 835 3.81 -2.21 0.05
C MET A 835 3.13 -0.83 0.24
N GLY A 836 2.71 -0.20 -0.86
CA GLY A 836 1.76 0.93 -0.90
C GLY A 836 0.59 0.70 -1.86
N GLY A 837 0.46 -0.53 -2.40
CA GLY A 837 -0.49 -0.91 -3.43
C GLY A 837 -0.16 -2.32 -3.94
N GLY A 838 -0.77 -3.32 -3.30
CA GLY A 838 -0.62 -4.74 -3.59
C GLY A 838 -1.91 -5.52 -3.34
N HIS A 839 -1.84 -6.83 -3.54
CA HIS A 839 -2.99 -7.75 -3.36
C HIS A 839 -2.50 -9.12 -2.91
N TYR A 840 -3.26 -9.76 -2.00
CA TYR A 840 -2.95 -11.07 -1.46
C TYR A 840 -3.98 -12.11 -1.88
N THR A 841 -3.51 -13.29 -2.26
CA THR A 841 -4.35 -14.45 -2.60
C THR A 841 -3.71 -15.71 -2.06
N ALA A 842 -4.42 -16.84 -2.04
CA ALA A 842 -3.86 -18.09 -1.56
C ALA A 842 -3.98 -19.23 -2.58
N TYR A 843 -2.97 -20.10 -2.64
CA TYR A 843 -3.16 -21.48 -3.08
C TYR A 843 -3.44 -22.35 -1.85
N GLY A 844 -4.40 -23.27 -1.95
CA GLY A 844 -4.70 -24.25 -0.92
C GLY A 844 -5.00 -25.63 -1.52
N LYS A 845 -4.49 -26.68 -0.89
CA LYS A 845 -4.74 -28.06 -1.29
C LYS A 845 -5.93 -28.62 -0.50
N ASN A 846 -7.06 -28.82 -1.16
CA ASN A 846 -8.27 -29.28 -0.50
C ASN A 846 -8.08 -30.74 -0.02
N LYS A 847 -8.29 -30.99 1.27
CA LYS A 847 -8.04 -32.30 1.88
C LYS A 847 -9.02 -33.41 1.46
N VAL A 848 -10.17 -33.06 0.86
CA VAL A 848 -11.24 -34.02 0.53
C VAL A 848 -10.97 -34.73 -0.80
N ASP A 849 -10.37 -34.03 -1.77
CA ASP A 849 -10.03 -34.59 -3.09
C ASP A 849 -8.54 -34.52 -3.45
N GLY A 850 -7.72 -33.90 -2.60
CA GLY A 850 -6.27 -33.77 -2.77
C GLY A 850 -5.84 -32.77 -3.85
N LYS A 851 -6.75 -31.98 -4.43
CA LYS A 851 -6.45 -31.04 -5.52
C LYS A 851 -6.09 -29.65 -5.02
N TRP A 852 -5.42 -28.90 -5.87
CA TRP A 852 -5.06 -27.51 -5.64
C TRP A 852 -6.15 -26.55 -6.12
N TYR A 853 -6.38 -25.51 -5.32
CA TYR A 853 -7.31 -24.43 -5.60
C TYR A 853 -6.64 -23.08 -5.35
N TYR A 854 -7.04 -22.08 -6.13
CA TYR A 854 -6.64 -20.69 -5.99
C TYR A 854 -7.82 -19.90 -5.42
N PHE A 855 -7.55 -19.14 -4.35
CA PHE A 855 -8.51 -18.38 -3.58
C PHE A 855 -8.17 -16.89 -3.70
N ASP A 856 -9.02 -16.15 -4.41
CA ASP A 856 -8.85 -14.72 -4.70
C ASP A 856 -10.06 -13.96 -4.12
N ASP A 857 -9.93 -13.55 -2.85
CA ASP A 857 -11.03 -13.13 -1.99
C ASP A 857 -12.24 -14.08 -2.10
N SER A 858 -13.37 -13.62 -2.66
CA SER A 858 -14.60 -14.41 -2.81
C SER A 858 -14.58 -15.39 -4.00
N SER A 859 -13.56 -15.36 -4.84
CA SER A 859 -13.40 -16.27 -5.97
C SER A 859 -12.61 -17.51 -5.59
N VAL A 860 -13.06 -18.68 -6.06
CA VAL A 860 -12.35 -19.96 -5.90
C VAL A 860 -12.27 -20.64 -7.27
N SER A 861 -11.08 -20.99 -7.71
CA SER A 861 -10.83 -21.69 -8.97
C SER A 861 -9.87 -22.87 -8.78
N SER A 862 -9.94 -23.85 -9.67
CA SER A 862 -8.98 -24.97 -9.70
C SER A 862 -7.59 -24.50 -10.15
N ALA A 863 -6.54 -24.94 -9.47
CA ALA A 863 -5.15 -24.64 -9.82
C ALA A 863 -4.36 -25.92 -10.15
N SER A 864 -3.25 -25.78 -10.88
CA SER A 864 -2.29 -26.85 -11.15
C SER A 864 -0.95 -26.60 -10.45
N GLU A 865 -0.19 -27.67 -10.18
CA GLU A 865 1.04 -27.58 -9.35
C GLU A 865 2.12 -26.68 -9.99
N ASP A 866 2.20 -26.63 -11.32
CA ASP A 866 3.07 -25.74 -12.10
C ASP A 866 2.79 -24.24 -11.89
N GLN A 867 1.60 -23.87 -11.40
CA GLN A 867 1.21 -22.48 -11.17
C GLN A 867 1.64 -21.95 -9.79
N ILE A 868 2.07 -22.81 -8.88
CA ILE A 868 2.29 -22.47 -7.47
C ILE A 868 3.66 -21.80 -7.26
N VAL A 869 4.72 -22.30 -7.90
CA VAL A 869 6.10 -21.83 -7.70
C VAL A 869 6.36 -20.54 -8.48
N THR A 870 6.06 -19.40 -7.86
CA THR A 870 6.16 -18.07 -8.48
C THR A 870 6.87 -17.05 -7.59
N LYS A 871 7.27 -15.90 -8.16
CA LYS A 871 7.77 -14.76 -7.38
C LYS A 871 6.76 -14.15 -6.39
N ALA A 872 5.47 -14.49 -6.53
CA ALA A 872 4.42 -13.97 -5.65
C ALA A 872 4.34 -14.73 -4.31
N ALA A 873 4.74 -16.00 -4.28
CA ALA A 873 4.72 -16.83 -3.08
C ALA A 873 5.48 -16.16 -1.92
N TYR A 874 4.83 -16.00 -0.78
CA TYR A 874 5.27 -15.15 0.33
C TYR A 874 5.30 -15.87 1.68
N VAL A 875 4.27 -16.67 1.99
CA VAL A 875 4.29 -17.61 3.14
C VAL A 875 3.90 -19.00 2.64
N LEU A 876 4.72 -20.00 2.93
CA LEU A 876 4.51 -21.40 2.56
C LEU A 876 4.05 -22.19 3.79
N PHE A 877 3.06 -23.07 3.63
CA PHE A 877 2.59 -23.99 4.66
C PHE A 877 2.91 -25.42 4.25
N TYR A 878 3.71 -26.10 5.07
CA TYR A 878 4.20 -27.45 4.85
C TYR A 878 3.66 -28.41 5.92
N GLN A 879 3.11 -29.55 5.52
CA GLN A 879 2.69 -30.62 6.43
C GLN A 879 3.69 -31.76 6.43
N ARG A 880 4.09 -32.22 7.63
CA ARG A 880 5.01 -33.35 7.79
C ARG A 880 4.33 -34.66 7.38
N ARG A 881 5.06 -35.53 6.68
CA ARG A 881 4.73 -36.95 6.56
C ARG A 881 5.11 -37.64 7.88
N ASP A 882 4.14 -37.79 8.77
CA ASP A 882 4.29 -38.68 9.92
C ASP A 882 4.25 -40.14 9.41
N GLU A 883 5.24 -40.98 9.74
CA GLU A 883 5.14 -42.42 9.45
C GLU A 883 4.01 -43.03 10.28
N GLU A 884 3.09 -43.76 9.65
CA GLU A 884 2.02 -44.45 10.36
C GLU A 884 2.59 -45.60 11.20
N VAL A 885 2.80 -45.34 12.50
CA VAL A 885 2.90 -46.41 13.49
C VAL A 885 1.61 -47.24 13.41
N PRO A 886 1.67 -48.54 13.05
CA PRO A 886 0.48 -49.33 12.76
C PRO A 886 -0.50 -49.29 13.94
N SER A 887 -1.72 -48.82 13.68
CA SER A 887 -2.74 -48.66 14.70
C SER A 887 -3.05 -50.03 15.32
N LYS A 888 -2.89 -50.12 16.66
CA LYS A 888 -3.31 -51.32 17.39
C LYS A 888 -4.81 -51.52 17.12
N PRO A 889 -5.25 -52.71 16.64
CA PRO A 889 -6.65 -52.92 16.33
C PRO A 889 -7.49 -52.76 17.59
N GLN A 890 -8.51 -51.90 17.52
CA GLN A 890 -9.49 -51.80 18.60
C GLN A 890 -10.24 -53.14 18.72
N PRO A 891 -10.48 -53.67 19.93
CA PRO A 891 -11.29 -54.86 20.11
C PRO A 891 -12.74 -54.54 19.70
N SER A 892 -13.24 -55.23 18.68
CA SER A 892 -14.61 -55.07 18.19
C SER A 892 -15.63 -55.49 19.24
N ALA A 893 -16.55 -54.59 19.61
CA ALA A 893 -17.64 -54.90 20.53
C ALA A 893 -18.68 -55.83 19.86
N SER A 894 -18.83 -57.05 20.39
CA SER A 894 -19.89 -58.00 20.02
C SER A 894 -20.55 -58.53 21.30
N LEU A 895 -21.90 -58.56 21.33
CA LEU A 895 -22.66 -58.93 22.52
C LEU A 895 -22.61 -60.43 22.82
N GLY A 896 -22.66 -60.77 24.11
CA GLY A 896 -23.33 -61.99 24.59
C GLY A 896 -22.46 -62.95 25.40
N GLY A 897 -22.79 -63.07 26.70
CA GLY A 897 -22.29 -64.14 27.57
C GLY A 897 -21.76 -63.66 28.93
N ALA A 898 -22.56 -63.85 29.98
CA ALA A 898 -22.01 -64.09 31.32
C ALA A 898 -21.61 -65.58 31.39
N PRO A 899 -20.58 -65.94 32.18
CA PRO A 899 -20.93 -66.43 33.52
C PRO A 899 -19.97 -66.07 34.66
N GLU A 900 -20.55 -66.02 35.85
CA GLU A 900 -19.96 -66.37 37.16
C GLU A 900 -18.70 -65.63 37.68
N ALA A 901 -18.46 -65.80 38.98
CA ALA A 901 -17.49 -65.05 39.76
C ALA A 901 -16.48 -65.98 40.45
N ALA A 902 -15.28 -65.47 40.67
CA ALA A 902 -14.32 -65.96 41.64
C ALA A 902 -13.61 -64.76 42.27
N ASP A 903 -13.28 -64.85 43.55
CA ASP A 903 -12.29 -63.96 44.17
C ASP A 903 -10.94 -64.15 43.48
N ASP A 904 -10.08 -63.13 43.51
CA ASP A 904 -8.72 -63.40 43.99
C ASP A 904 -8.04 -62.19 44.64
N HIS A 905 -6.97 -62.49 45.35
CA HIS A 905 -6.35 -61.71 46.41
C HIS A 905 -5.70 -60.38 46.00
N MET A 906 -5.65 -59.43 46.95
CA MET A 906 -4.54 -58.48 47.01
C MET A 906 -3.23 -59.24 47.30
N ASP A 907 -2.17 -58.87 46.60
CA ASP A 907 -0.81 -59.00 47.12
C ASP A 907 0.04 -57.80 46.68
N THR A 908 1.00 -57.37 47.50
CA THR A 908 1.74 -56.10 47.33
C THR A 908 3.25 -56.28 47.45
N ASN A 909 4.00 -55.84 46.43
CA ASN A 909 5.41 -55.42 46.51
C ASN A 909 5.72 -54.45 45.37
#